data_AF-A0A1E8CQQ7-F1
#
_entry.id   AF-A0A1E8CQQ7-F1
#
_cell.length_a   1.000
_cell.length_b   1.000
_cell.length_c   1.000
_cell.angle_alpha   90.00
_cell.angle_beta   90.00
_cell.angle_gamma   90.00
#
_symmetry.space_group_name_H-M   'P 1'
#
loop_
_entity.id
_entity.type
_entity.pdbx_description
1 polymer ?
#
loop_
_entity_poly.entity_id
_entity_poly.type
_entity_poly.pdbx_seq_one_letter_code
_entity_poly.pdbx_strand_id
1 'polypeptide(L)'
;MCGIAGFHGITADEGLTERLGRCSCHPAVDATAFAQGSSGLTGVSAGRVAERFEIVLDGEVYNRVVLRSQLAQLGHEFTTGDDWEVALAAFIEWGAEGFDRLNGPFAVAVRDCETSSITLARDHFGIRSLYLAASGRGWLFASSITPILHSGHHDRRPNDRIIYRYLRFGVNDDGRETFFDGIERVGAGEAVTITDAGVHRRPFTALRSELSHATSQPRDYDASVVREFRSRLTEAVRVRLRAPGPVAIALSGGIDSAAITAVVDTLATTGDSGNSVTKAVGAQLNTFSALFPESLNDEAEHIDAVTSSLAFGVAPHSVSPTPTEFKNDLTDFVRTQEEPLDSTGPYTQYRVLREAAEAGATAVLEGLGGDETLAGDGAHHLVNLRELRQTSSLAAVTQLARSADVLARGGRSRLGDRLRGRKAVPVTQLLDQQFVARHRHEAVSAPLTDLRERLLDDIFVGSLPARLRYDDRNARRFAVTTRMPLLDKDLVRFDFGLGSEALLKDGVSKRVLRDAVRDLLPSSVVGRRVKVGLTTPHAEWLLRLKNHIYGVFLSEPFANRPYFDQSEVLHTFEGWIKGGSPADSLTIWRLLNLELWLQEFFDEPADAAPAPEHVKSDYEANARKQLDLTLGDGTVVRRYPLRTELFSREDDLQARTLAQVARFFDGLPTAGPEHAAATSGSWHLFISEKIVAITQGRSYFIWDIKVGRPARLLSKHVTRTPAGIGLGSPFTMQLAIQEAGLPRVLYAAVGGGVARAFGRRGAFYELVGGDIRAIDGPTEYSVYPANVSAKLAPKDPDAVAAALSAGIRALVPEPYRSTYAGTVVMDANDLGRNALGQDAAGPKSRYEAMFADNPLGQGSEQTPMALVFVQPPV
;
A
#
# COMPACT_ATOMS: atom_id res chain seq x y z
N MET A 1 -4.65 20.89 0.11
CA MET A 1 -5.88 21.45 0.73
C MET A 1 -5.91 21.04 2.19
N CYS A 2 -6.21 21.97 3.09
CA CYS A 2 -6.23 21.69 4.52
C CYS A 2 -7.60 21.19 4.95
N GLY A 3 -7.61 20.09 5.71
CA GLY A 3 -8.81 19.61 6.39
C GLY A 3 -9.14 20.44 7.63
N ILE A 4 -10.23 20.06 8.31
CA ILE A 4 -10.56 20.58 9.64
C ILE A 4 -9.95 19.69 10.71
N ALA A 5 -9.63 20.26 11.87
CA ALA A 5 -9.27 19.52 13.07
C ALA A 5 -9.71 20.26 14.34
N GLY A 6 -9.76 19.56 15.46
CA GLY A 6 -10.07 20.19 16.73
C GLY A 6 -10.21 19.20 17.88
N PHE A 7 -10.58 19.74 19.03
CA PHE A 7 -10.68 19.01 20.28
C PHE A 7 -11.76 19.58 21.20
N HIS A 8 -12.26 18.74 22.11
CA HIS A 8 -13.19 19.12 23.18
C HIS A 8 -12.84 18.38 24.47
N GLY A 9 -12.88 19.06 25.61
CA GLY A 9 -12.61 18.46 26.92
C GLY A 9 -11.13 18.07 27.15
N ILE A 10 -10.20 18.65 26.38
CA ILE A 10 -8.75 18.42 26.51
C ILE A 10 -8.10 19.74 26.91
N THR A 11 -7.34 19.75 28.01
CA THR A 11 -6.52 20.91 28.38
C THR A 11 -5.41 21.07 27.35
N ALA A 12 -5.53 22.08 26.48
CA ALA A 12 -4.55 22.34 25.45
C ALA A 12 -3.22 22.79 26.06
N ASP A 13 -2.13 22.12 25.69
CA ASP A 13 -0.80 22.72 25.80
C ASP A 13 -0.60 23.75 24.68
N GLU A 14 0.41 24.62 24.80
CA GLU A 14 0.69 25.70 23.83
C GLU A 14 0.93 25.20 22.38
N GLY A 15 1.10 23.89 22.16
CA GLY A 15 1.33 23.30 20.83
C GLY A 15 0.22 22.40 20.31
N LEU A 16 -0.86 22.11 21.04
CA LEU A 16 -1.87 21.12 20.61
C LEU A 16 -2.57 21.53 19.31
N THR A 17 -3.04 22.78 19.23
CA THR A 17 -3.71 23.29 18.03
C THR A 17 -2.76 23.34 16.83
N GLU A 18 -1.48 23.62 17.06
CA GLU A 18 -0.46 23.57 16.02
C GLU A 18 -0.23 22.13 15.53
N ARG A 19 -0.08 21.16 16.44
CA ARG A 19 0.06 19.74 16.09
C ARG A 19 -1.16 19.21 15.33
N LEU A 20 -2.37 19.63 15.70
CA LEU A 20 -3.60 19.30 14.98
C LEU A 20 -3.70 20.00 13.62
N GLY A 21 -3.10 21.18 13.47
CA GLY A 21 -3.00 21.90 12.19
C GLY A 21 -1.95 21.32 11.24
N ARG A 22 -1.01 20.50 11.73
CA ARG A 22 0.01 19.83 10.90
C ARG A 22 -0.62 18.67 10.12
N CYS A 23 -1.02 18.95 8.88
CA CYS A 23 -1.30 17.90 7.88
C CYS A 23 0.02 17.40 7.27
N SER A 24 0.16 16.09 7.12
CA SER A 24 1.37 15.43 6.61
C SER A 24 1.70 15.72 5.14
N CYS A 25 0.76 16.30 4.38
CA CYS A 25 0.83 16.35 2.92
C CYS A 25 1.20 17.72 2.31
N HIS A 26 1.20 18.82 3.06
CA HIS A 26 1.55 20.15 2.53
C HIS A 26 2.26 21.05 3.56
N PRO A 27 3.12 21.98 3.09
CA PRO A 27 3.62 23.08 3.93
C PRO A 27 2.44 23.88 4.51
N ALA A 28 2.62 24.41 5.72
CA ALA A 28 1.59 25.14 6.46
C ALA A 28 0.90 26.19 5.57
N VAL A 29 -0.34 25.93 5.20
CA VAL A 29 -1.26 26.98 4.74
C VAL A 29 -1.76 27.66 6.00
N ASP A 30 -1.86 28.99 5.99
CA ASP A 30 -2.39 29.76 7.12
C ASP A 30 -3.79 29.26 7.49
N ALA A 31 -3.87 28.46 8.55
CA ALA A 31 -5.11 27.93 9.09
C ALA A 31 -5.60 28.88 10.19
N THR A 32 -6.89 29.18 10.19
CA THR A 32 -7.52 29.92 11.29
C THR A 32 -7.74 28.96 12.45
N ALA A 33 -7.29 29.35 13.63
CA ALA A 33 -7.49 28.60 14.85
C ALA A 33 -8.40 29.38 15.82
N PHE A 34 -9.44 28.72 16.31
CA PHE A 34 -10.24 29.17 17.43
C PHE A 34 -9.95 28.26 18.62
N ALA A 35 -9.40 28.79 19.71
CA ALA A 35 -9.10 27.98 20.89
C ALA A 35 -9.41 28.77 22.16
N GLN A 36 -10.18 28.16 23.07
CA GLN A 36 -10.48 28.75 24.37
C GLN A 36 -10.75 27.63 25.40
N GLY A 37 -10.00 27.66 26.49
CA GLY A 37 -10.14 26.66 27.55
C GLY A 37 -9.81 25.25 27.07
N SER A 38 -10.75 24.32 27.18
CA SER A 38 -10.58 22.91 26.84
C SER A 38 -11.11 22.51 25.46
N SER A 39 -11.44 23.47 24.61
CA SER A 39 -12.02 23.21 23.29
C SER A 39 -11.47 24.14 22.22
N GLY A 40 -11.33 23.64 21.00
CA GLY A 40 -10.83 24.43 19.88
C GLY A 40 -11.08 23.79 18.51
N LEU A 41 -11.05 24.65 17.49
CA LEU A 41 -11.21 24.34 16.07
C LEU A 41 -10.01 24.90 15.30
N THR A 42 -9.59 24.23 14.25
CA THR A 42 -8.62 24.75 13.28
C THR A 42 -8.96 24.31 11.87
N GLY A 43 -8.80 25.21 10.90
CA GLY A 43 -9.11 24.95 9.49
C GLY A 43 -8.86 26.15 8.59
N VAL A 44 -8.83 25.94 7.27
CA VAL A 44 -8.57 27.01 6.30
C VAL A 44 -9.83 27.81 5.96
N SER A 45 -10.96 27.14 5.72
CA SER A 45 -12.25 27.85 5.60
C SER A 45 -12.89 27.94 6.98
N ALA A 46 -12.90 29.14 7.55
CA ALA A 46 -13.26 29.35 8.94
C ALA A 46 -13.90 30.73 9.14
N GLY A 47 -14.78 30.85 10.12
CA GLY A 47 -15.44 32.11 10.44
C GLY A 47 -16.11 32.11 11.80
N ARG A 48 -16.58 33.29 12.21
CA ARG A 48 -17.26 33.51 13.49
C ARG A 48 -18.43 34.47 13.32
N VAL A 49 -19.54 34.20 14.01
CA VAL A 49 -20.74 35.05 14.02
C VAL A 49 -21.16 35.35 15.46
N ALA A 50 -21.48 36.61 15.73
CA ALA A 50 -22.02 37.13 17.00
C ALA A 50 -21.21 36.75 18.26
N GLU A 51 -19.90 36.54 18.12
CA GLU A 51 -19.00 36.01 19.16
C GLU A 51 -19.42 34.67 19.81
N ARG A 52 -20.52 34.07 19.35
CA ARG A 52 -21.07 32.83 19.89
C ARG A 52 -20.68 31.61 19.08
N PHE A 53 -20.87 31.68 17.76
CA PHE A 53 -20.67 30.53 16.89
C PHE A 53 -19.38 30.68 16.10
N GLU A 54 -18.58 29.62 16.10
CA GLU A 54 -17.37 29.49 15.30
C GLU A 54 -17.51 28.26 14.42
N ILE A 55 -17.05 28.36 13.17
CA ILE A 55 -17.13 27.27 12.20
C ILE A 55 -15.79 27.05 11.54
N VAL A 56 -15.50 25.79 11.26
CA VAL A 56 -14.51 25.36 10.26
C VAL A 56 -15.19 24.43 9.27
N LEU A 57 -14.95 24.63 7.98
CA LEU A 57 -15.54 23.88 6.87
C LEU A 57 -14.45 23.34 5.95
N ASP A 58 -14.53 22.06 5.61
CA ASP A 58 -13.76 21.42 4.56
C ASP A 58 -14.75 20.87 3.53
N GLY A 59 -14.97 21.60 2.44
CA GLY A 59 -16.03 21.27 1.50
C GLY A 59 -16.45 22.41 0.58
N GLU A 60 -17.49 22.15 -0.20
CA GLU A 60 -18.11 23.09 -1.13
C GLU A 60 -19.64 23.03 -1.03
N VAL A 61 -20.29 24.18 -1.15
CA VAL A 61 -21.77 24.29 -1.14
C VAL A 61 -22.26 24.75 -2.52
N TYR A 62 -22.54 23.81 -3.42
CA TYR A 62 -22.90 24.08 -4.82
C TYR A 62 -24.19 24.89 -4.98
N ASN A 63 -25.16 24.71 -4.07
CA ASN A 63 -26.41 25.47 -4.04
C ASN A 63 -26.34 26.76 -3.21
N ARG A 64 -25.14 27.27 -2.88
CA ARG A 64 -24.95 28.46 -2.03
C ARG A 64 -25.73 29.69 -2.49
N VAL A 65 -25.83 29.93 -3.80
CA VAL A 65 -26.52 31.11 -4.34
C VAL A 65 -28.00 31.07 -3.95
N VAL A 66 -28.64 29.91 -4.10
CA VAL A 66 -30.06 29.72 -3.76
C VAL A 66 -30.26 29.78 -2.25
N LEU A 67 -29.40 29.12 -1.47
CA LEU A 67 -29.50 29.10 -0.01
C LEU A 67 -29.27 30.49 0.60
N ARG A 68 -28.32 31.27 0.09
CA ARG A 68 -28.10 32.65 0.55
C ARG A 68 -29.32 33.51 0.32
N SER A 69 -29.98 33.41 -0.83
CA SER A 69 -31.23 34.14 -1.06
C SER A 69 -32.33 33.71 -0.10
N GLN A 70 -32.46 32.42 0.21
CA GLN A 70 -33.43 31.92 1.19
C GLN A 70 -33.14 32.41 2.61
N LEU A 71 -31.88 32.31 3.06
CA LEU A 71 -31.46 32.74 4.39
C LEU A 71 -31.52 34.27 4.56
N ALA A 72 -31.23 35.03 3.51
CA ALA A 72 -31.40 36.48 3.52
C ALA A 72 -32.87 36.90 3.70
N GLN A 73 -33.82 36.15 3.12
CA GLN A 73 -35.25 36.35 3.36
C GLN A 73 -35.66 36.03 4.80
N LEU A 74 -34.89 35.20 5.51
CA LEU A 74 -35.07 34.87 6.91
C LEU A 74 -34.30 35.82 7.86
N GLY A 75 -33.64 36.85 7.32
CA GLY A 75 -32.97 37.90 8.09
C GLY A 75 -31.47 37.67 8.32
N HIS A 76 -30.86 36.67 7.69
CA HIS A 76 -29.41 36.45 7.76
C HIS A 76 -28.66 37.42 6.84
N GLU A 77 -27.67 38.12 7.39
CA GLU A 77 -26.77 38.98 6.63
C GLU A 77 -25.48 38.25 6.27
N PHE A 78 -24.90 38.57 5.11
CA PHE A 78 -23.67 37.94 4.64
C PHE A 78 -22.64 38.98 4.26
N THR A 79 -21.40 38.74 4.67
CA THR A 79 -20.25 39.64 4.54
C THR A 79 -19.19 39.11 3.57
N THR A 80 -19.16 37.79 3.34
CA THR A 80 -18.14 37.12 2.51
C THR A 80 -18.77 36.38 1.32
N GLY A 81 -17.95 35.89 0.40
CA GLY A 81 -18.37 35.01 -0.69
C GLY A 81 -18.36 33.52 -0.32
N ASP A 82 -17.96 33.19 0.91
CA ASP A 82 -17.47 31.87 1.26
C ASP A 82 -18.58 30.89 1.65
N ASP A 83 -18.29 29.61 1.46
CA ASP A 83 -19.26 28.53 1.72
C ASP A 83 -19.51 28.33 3.23
N TRP A 84 -18.53 28.65 4.09
CA TRP A 84 -18.68 28.53 5.55
C TRP A 84 -19.80 29.43 6.08
N GLU A 85 -19.99 30.62 5.50
CA GLU A 85 -20.97 31.60 6.00
C GLU A 85 -22.41 31.09 5.76
N VAL A 86 -22.64 30.44 4.61
CA VAL A 86 -23.92 29.80 4.29
C VAL A 86 -24.17 28.58 5.16
N ALA A 87 -23.14 27.75 5.37
CA ALA A 87 -23.25 26.58 6.24
C ALA A 87 -23.54 26.98 7.69
N LEU A 88 -22.88 28.03 8.20
CA LEU A 88 -23.09 28.53 9.55
C LEU A 88 -24.47 29.18 9.70
N ALA A 89 -24.91 30.02 8.77
CA ALA A 89 -26.25 30.61 8.78
C ALA A 89 -27.35 29.52 8.76
N ALA A 90 -27.18 28.48 7.93
CA ALA A 90 -28.11 27.34 7.92
C ALA A 90 -28.14 26.59 9.27
N PHE A 91 -26.99 26.43 9.93
CA PHE A 91 -26.91 25.83 11.26
C PHE A 91 -27.55 26.70 12.34
N ILE A 92 -27.37 28.02 12.30
CA ILE A 92 -27.99 28.95 13.25
C ILE A 92 -29.52 28.92 13.11
N GLU A 93 -30.02 28.90 11.87
CA GLU A 93 -31.45 28.93 11.58
C GLU A 93 -32.16 27.60 11.91
N TRP A 94 -31.57 26.47 11.50
CA TRP A 94 -32.24 25.16 11.52
C TRP A 94 -31.53 24.11 12.38
N GLY A 95 -30.48 24.49 13.13
CA GLY A 95 -29.62 23.54 13.82
C GLY A 95 -28.93 22.57 12.85
N ALA A 96 -28.63 21.35 13.31
CA ALA A 96 -27.98 20.35 12.47
C ALA A 96 -28.83 19.92 11.25
N GLU A 97 -30.15 20.11 11.27
CA GLU A 97 -31.02 19.82 10.12
C GLU A 97 -30.78 20.80 8.95
N GLY A 98 -30.20 21.96 9.22
CA GLY A 98 -29.72 22.88 8.20
C GLY A 98 -28.71 22.25 7.24
N PHE A 99 -27.93 21.26 7.70
CA PHE A 99 -26.98 20.54 6.85
C PHE A 99 -27.65 19.71 5.76
N ASP A 100 -28.91 19.27 5.94
CA ASP A 100 -29.64 18.54 4.91
C ASP A 100 -29.95 19.41 3.68
N ARG A 101 -30.01 20.74 3.86
CA ARG A 101 -30.28 21.69 2.78
C ARG A 101 -29.06 21.98 1.93
N LEU A 102 -27.86 21.69 2.41
CA LEU A 102 -26.63 21.84 1.64
C LEU A 102 -26.60 20.82 0.49
N ASN A 103 -26.14 21.23 -0.69
CA ASN A 103 -25.80 20.34 -1.79
C ASN A 103 -24.31 20.51 -2.11
N GLY A 104 -23.53 19.47 -1.84
CA GLY A 104 -22.09 19.43 -2.09
C GLY A 104 -21.36 18.59 -1.04
N PRO A 105 -20.07 18.31 -1.27
CA PRO A 105 -19.24 17.56 -0.34
C PRO A 105 -18.82 18.46 0.84
N PHE A 106 -18.93 17.98 2.08
CA PHE A 106 -18.51 18.75 3.26
C PHE A 106 -18.22 17.89 4.49
N ALA A 107 -17.21 18.32 5.24
CA ALA A 107 -17.00 18.02 6.64
C ALA A 107 -16.97 19.36 7.40
N VAL A 108 -17.80 19.50 8.44
CA VAL A 108 -17.96 20.77 9.16
C VAL A 108 -17.88 20.53 10.66
N ALA A 109 -17.29 21.49 11.38
CA ALA A 109 -17.37 21.59 12.82
C ALA A 109 -17.86 22.98 13.21
N VAL A 110 -18.94 23.05 13.99
CA VAL A 110 -19.47 24.28 14.56
C VAL A 110 -19.33 24.22 16.08
N ARG A 111 -18.62 25.19 16.67
CA ARG A 111 -18.53 25.38 18.11
C ARG A 111 -19.53 26.43 18.55
N ASP A 112 -20.36 26.09 19.52
CA ASP A 112 -21.22 27.05 20.24
C ASP A 112 -20.55 27.38 21.58
N CYS A 113 -20.05 28.61 21.68
CA CYS A 113 -19.30 29.09 22.85
C CYS A 113 -20.19 29.26 24.09
N GLU A 114 -21.49 29.48 23.92
CA GLU A 114 -22.41 29.63 25.06
C GLU A 114 -22.72 28.28 25.70
N THR A 115 -22.96 27.25 24.87
CA THR A 115 -23.31 25.90 25.36
C THR A 115 -22.08 25.01 25.59
N SER A 116 -20.89 25.48 25.22
CA SER A 116 -19.64 24.70 25.26
C SER A 116 -19.80 23.35 24.54
N SER A 117 -20.32 23.40 23.32
CA SER A 117 -20.54 22.21 22.49
C SER A 117 -19.90 22.35 21.11
N ILE A 118 -19.54 21.22 20.52
CA ILE A 118 -19.08 21.13 19.13
C ILE A 118 -20.01 20.20 18.37
N THR A 119 -20.62 20.69 17.29
CA THR A 119 -21.37 19.85 16.35
C THR A 119 -20.54 19.61 15.10
N LEU A 120 -20.21 18.34 14.87
CA LEU A 120 -19.60 17.84 13.65
C LEU A 120 -20.69 17.39 12.69
N ALA A 121 -20.52 17.56 11.38
CA ALA A 121 -21.36 16.90 10.38
C ALA A 121 -20.56 16.52 9.13
N ARG A 122 -20.95 15.41 8.51
CA ARG A 122 -20.36 14.87 7.27
C ARG A 122 -21.45 14.73 6.20
N ASP A 123 -21.15 15.13 4.97
CA ASP A 123 -22.10 15.20 3.87
C ASP A 123 -22.90 13.91 3.61
N HIS A 124 -23.97 14.05 2.83
CA HIS A 124 -24.98 13.02 2.57
C HIS A 124 -24.43 11.67 2.12
N PHE A 125 -23.31 11.65 1.40
CA PHE A 125 -22.70 10.42 0.87
C PHE A 125 -21.36 10.09 1.54
N GLY A 126 -20.83 10.99 2.38
CA GLY A 126 -19.54 10.86 3.01
C GLY A 126 -18.37 11.13 2.06
N ILE A 127 -18.55 12.03 1.09
CA ILE A 127 -17.51 12.40 0.11
C ILE A 127 -16.27 12.96 0.81
N ARG A 128 -16.45 13.87 1.77
CA ARG A 128 -15.34 14.33 2.62
C ARG A 128 -15.13 13.41 3.79
N SER A 129 -13.88 13.12 4.12
CA SER A 129 -13.55 12.32 5.30
C SER A 129 -13.66 13.15 6.58
N LEU A 130 -14.17 12.56 7.67
CA LEU A 130 -14.21 13.14 9.02
C LEU A 130 -14.15 12.03 10.08
N TYR A 131 -13.23 12.17 11.02
CA TYR A 131 -12.92 11.17 12.04
C TYR A 131 -13.07 11.76 13.45
N LEU A 132 -13.42 10.91 14.40
CA LEU A 132 -13.56 11.20 15.82
C LEU A 132 -12.79 10.14 16.61
N ALA A 133 -12.05 10.56 17.63
CA ALA A 133 -11.35 9.68 18.54
C ALA A 133 -11.52 10.13 19.99
N ALA A 134 -11.69 9.18 20.89
CA ALA A 134 -11.68 9.46 22.32
C ALA A 134 -10.24 9.71 22.81
N SER A 135 -10.10 10.64 23.76
CA SER A 135 -8.83 10.93 24.43
C SER A 135 -9.04 11.15 25.93
N GLY A 136 -8.89 10.09 26.73
CA GLY A 136 -9.16 10.15 28.16
C GLY A 136 -10.61 10.58 28.45
N ARG A 137 -10.81 11.83 28.92
CA ARG A 137 -12.13 12.43 29.15
C ARG A 137 -12.61 13.36 28.03
N GLY A 138 -11.76 13.63 27.04
CA GLY A 138 -12.03 14.51 25.92
C GLY A 138 -12.12 13.78 24.59
N TRP A 139 -12.18 14.56 23.53
CA TRP A 139 -12.40 14.12 22.15
C TRP A 139 -11.50 14.88 21.20
N LEU A 140 -11.02 14.17 20.18
CA LEU A 140 -10.27 14.70 19.04
C LEU A 140 -11.07 14.44 17.78
N PHE A 141 -11.05 15.36 16.83
CA PHE A 141 -11.60 15.12 15.51
C PHE A 141 -10.73 15.76 14.44
N ALA A 142 -10.77 15.18 13.24
CA ALA A 142 -10.11 15.77 12.08
C ALA A 142 -10.63 15.17 10.77
N SER A 143 -10.46 15.88 9.66
CA SER A 143 -10.74 15.38 8.32
C SER A 143 -9.79 14.24 7.89
N SER A 144 -8.70 14.03 8.62
CA SER A 144 -7.65 13.04 8.40
C SER A 144 -7.29 12.37 9.74
N ILE A 145 -6.81 11.14 9.71
CA ILE A 145 -6.40 10.38 10.91
C ILE A 145 -5.06 10.93 11.41
N THR A 146 -4.17 11.37 10.53
CA THR A 146 -2.82 11.76 10.94
C THR A 146 -2.76 12.90 11.98
N PRO A 147 -3.55 13.99 11.89
CA PRO A 147 -3.65 14.98 12.97
C PRO A 147 -4.01 14.38 14.34
N ILE A 148 -4.92 13.40 14.37
CA ILE A 148 -5.30 12.70 15.61
C ILE A 148 -4.09 11.93 16.16
N LEU A 149 -3.33 11.23 15.30
CA LEU A 149 -2.11 10.51 15.69
C LEU A 149 -0.99 11.45 16.18
N HIS A 150 -0.87 12.66 15.59
CA HIS A 150 0.12 13.67 15.94
C HIS A 150 -0.26 14.52 17.16
N SER A 151 -1.51 14.44 17.64
CA SER A 151 -1.96 15.18 18.82
C SER A 151 -1.15 14.86 20.09
N GLY A 152 -0.62 13.64 20.20
CA GLY A 152 -0.01 13.10 21.42
C GLY A 152 -1.04 12.61 22.46
N HIS A 153 -2.32 12.64 22.10
CA HIS A 153 -3.46 12.39 22.99
C HIS A 153 -4.25 11.11 22.63
N HIS A 154 -3.77 10.32 21.66
CA HIS A 154 -4.37 9.06 21.24
C HIS A 154 -3.32 7.95 21.22
N ASP A 155 -3.68 6.77 21.74
CA ASP A 155 -2.80 5.59 21.78
C ASP A 155 -2.82 4.86 20.43
N ARG A 156 -1.68 4.82 19.75
CA ARG A 156 -1.58 4.30 18.38
C ARG A 156 -1.57 2.78 18.39
N ARG A 157 -2.70 2.16 18.06
CA ARG A 157 -2.82 0.68 17.97
C ARG A 157 -3.59 0.24 16.72
N PRO A 158 -3.22 -0.89 16.09
CA PRO A 158 -3.97 -1.44 14.97
C PRO A 158 -5.30 -2.04 15.45
N ASN A 159 -6.35 -1.92 14.63
CA ASN A 159 -7.63 -2.57 14.87
C ASN A 159 -7.64 -3.98 14.25
N ASP A 160 -7.32 -4.99 15.06
CA ASP A 160 -7.28 -6.41 14.68
C ASP A 160 -8.57 -6.89 13.98
N ARG A 161 -9.73 -6.43 14.42
CA ARG A 161 -11.02 -6.85 13.84
C ARG A 161 -11.15 -6.35 12.41
N ILE A 162 -10.84 -5.08 12.16
CA ILE A 162 -10.90 -4.46 10.82
C ILE A 162 -9.83 -5.05 9.91
N ILE A 163 -8.62 -5.29 10.42
CA ILE A 163 -7.56 -6.01 9.70
C ILE A 163 -8.04 -7.40 9.26
N TYR A 164 -8.71 -8.14 10.14
CA TYR A 164 -9.25 -9.46 9.80
C TYR A 164 -10.29 -9.38 8.67
N ARG A 165 -11.23 -8.42 8.76
CA ARG A 165 -12.25 -8.22 7.73
C ARG A 165 -11.64 -7.87 6.38
N TYR A 166 -10.65 -6.99 6.36
CA TYR A 166 -9.90 -6.61 5.16
C TYR A 166 -9.18 -7.81 4.51
N LEU A 167 -8.40 -8.56 5.29
CA LEU A 167 -7.68 -9.73 4.80
C LEU A 167 -8.65 -10.84 4.33
N ARG A 168 -9.71 -11.13 5.09
CA ARG A 168 -10.61 -12.24 4.78
C ARG A 168 -11.62 -11.92 3.68
N PHE A 169 -12.26 -10.76 3.76
CA PHE A 169 -13.41 -10.42 2.90
C PHE A 169 -13.07 -9.38 1.83
N GLY A 170 -11.94 -8.69 1.94
CA GLY A 170 -11.55 -7.65 0.98
C GLY A 170 -12.46 -6.42 1.08
N VAL A 171 -13.01 -6.16 2.27
CA VAL A 171 -13.85 -5.00 2.55
C VAL A 171 -13.04 -3.91 3.24
N ASN A 172 -13.36 -2.67 2.89
CA ASN A 172 -12.79 -1.44 3.42
C ASN A 172 -13.96 -0.48 3.68
N ASP A 173 -13.88 0.32 4.74
CA ASP A 173 -14.82 1.41 5.01
C ASP A 173 -16.31 0.97 5.11
N ASP A 174 -16.58 -0.29 5.48
CA ASP A 174 -17.92 -0.89 5.57
C ASP A 174 -18.65 -0.58 6.90
N GLY A 175 -18.13 0.39 7.64
CA GLY A 175 -18.61 0.79 8.95
C GLY A 175 -17.85 1.98 9.53
N ARG A 176 -18.04 2.22 10.83
CA ARG A 176 -17.45 3.36 11.53
C ARG A 176 -15.99 3.16 11.89
N GLU A 177 -15.62 1.95 12.30
CA GLU A 177 -14.28 1.64 12.80
C GLU A 177 -13.23 1.73 11.69
N THR A 178 -12.12 2.38 11.97
CA THR A 178 -10.96 2.48 11.07
C THR A 178 -9.97 1.34 11.33
N PHE A 179 -8.90 1.28 10.53
CA PHE A 179 -7.77 0.40 10.80
C PHE A 179 -6.98 0.80 12.06
N PHE A 180 -7.23 1.99 12.62
CA PHE A 180 -6.69 2.41 13.92
C PHE A 180 -7.73 2.17 15.03
N ASP A 181 -7.32 1.48 16.08
CA ASP A 181 -8.19 1.19 17.22
C ASP A 181 -8.61 2.49 17.92
N GLY A 182 -9.91 2.65 18.19
CA GLY A 182 -10.46 3.83 18.87
C GLY A 182 -10.60 5.09 18.01
N ILE A 183 -10.27 5.04 16.70
CA ILE A 183 -10.60 6.11 15.74
C ILE A 183 -11.80 5.66 14.89
N GLU A 184 -12.87 6.44 14.93
CA GLU A 184 -14.12 6.18 14.22
C GLU A 184 -14.38 7.25 13.16
N ARG A 185 -14.93 6.83 12.02
CA ARG A 185 -15.50 7.72 11.01
C ARG A 185 -16.84 8.29 11.50
N VAL A 186 -17.06 9.57 11.25
CA VAL A 186 -18.42 10.15 11.24
C VAL A 186 -19.16 9.57 10.03
N GLY A 187 -20.41 9.13 10.24
CA GLY A 187 -21.22 8.50 9.19
C GLY A 187 -21.64 9.48 8.10
N ALA A 188 -21.91 8.98 6.89
CA ALA A 188 -22.52 9.79 5.84
C ALA A 188 -23.91 10.30 6.29
N GLY A 189 -24.18 11.59 6.10
CA GLY A 189 -25.44 12.22 6.53
C GLY A 189 -25.63 12.28 8.05
N GLU A 190 -24.55 12.15 8.83
CA GLU A 190 -24.57 12.16 10.29
C GLU A 190 -24.10 13.49 10.87
N ALA A 191 -24.75 13.92 11.95
CA ALA A 191 -24.26 14.93 12.86
C ALA A 191 -23.86 14.31 14.21
N VAL A 192 -22.74 14.78 14.75
CA VAL A 192 -22.20 14.37 16.06
C VAL A 192 -22.05 15.60 16.94
N THR A 193 -22.78 15.66 18.05
CA THR A 193 -22.65 16.73 19.04
C THR A 193 -21.79 16.23 20.21
N ILE A 194 -20.71 16.95 20.48
CA ILE A 194 -19.75 16.70 21.55
C ILE A 194 -20.01 17.73 22.66
N THR A 195 -20.15 17.23 23.88
CA THR A 195 -20.35 18.02 25.11
C THR A 195 -19.52 17.40 26.24
N ASP A 196 -19.48 18.07 27.40
CA ASP A 196 -18.86 17.51 28.60
C ASP A 196 -19.55 16.23 29.12
N ALA A 197 -20.83 16.03 28.76
CA ALA A 197 -21.58 14.82 29.09
C ALA A 197 -21.24 13.64 28.14
N GLY A 198 -20.50 13.89 27.06
CA GLY A 198 -20.13 12.90 26.05
C GLY A 198 -20.62 13.25 24.65
N VAL A 199 -20.78 12.21 23.83
CA VAL A 199 -21.05 12.33 22.40
C VAL A 199 -22.45 11.82 22.08
N HIS A 200 -23.21 12.64 21.35
CA HIS A 200 -24.53 12.28 20.81
C HIS A 200 -24.49 12.27 19.29
N ARG A 201 -24.88 11.15 18.68
CA ARG A 201 -24.88 10.96 17.21
C ARG A 201 -26.31 10.88 16.70
N ARG A 202 -26.61 11.57 15.60
CA ARG A 202 -27.91 11.45 14.90
C ARG A 202 -27.76 11.70 13.40
N PRO A 203 -28.54 11.04 12.54
CA PRO A 203 -28.66 11.48 11.15
C PRO A 203 -29.25 12.90 11.11
N PHE A 204 -28.73 13.77 10.25
CA PHE A 204 -29.36 15.06 9.95
C PHE A 204 -30.25 14.99 8.69
N THR A 205 -30.17 13.90 7.93
CA THR A 205 -30.89 13.70 6.67
C THR A 205 -31.68 12.40 6.68
N ALA A 206 -32.81 12.40 5.97
CA ALA A 206 -33.60 11.21 5.68
C ALA A 206 -33.25 10.56 4.32
N LEU A 207 -32.21 11.04 3.63
CA LEU A 207 -31.90 10.62 2.25
C LEU A 207 -31.85 9.09 2.07
N ARG A 208 -31.14 8.36 2.94
CA ARG A 208 -31.07 6.90 2.84
C ARG A 208 -32.46 6.25 2.90
N SER A 209 -33.31 6.69 3.83
CA SER A 209 -34.69 6.21 3.90
C SER A 209 -35.52 6.66 2.70
N GLU A 210 -35.38 7.89 2.21
CA GLU A 210 -36.07 8.35 1.00
C GLU A 210 -35.75 7.47 -0.21
N LEU A 211 -34.47 7.18 -0.43
CA LEU A 211 -34.02 6.33 -1.54
C LEU A 211 -34.56 4.90 -1.43
N SER A 212 -34.65 4.34 -0.22
CA SER A 212 -35.24 3.01 -0.01
C SER A 212 -36.74 2.94 -0.32
N HIS A 213 -37.48 4.05 -0.16
CA HIS A 213 -38.92 4.12 -0.41
C HIS A 213 -39.29 4.67 -1.80
N ALA A 214 -38.33 5.18 -2.57
CA ALA A 214 -38.56 5.79 -3.88
C ALA A 214 -39.19 4.83 -4.91
N THR A 215 -39.18 3.53 -4.63
CA THR A 215 -39.69 2.45 -5.48
C THR A 215 -41.19 2.19 -5.34
N SER A 216 -41.90 2.87 -4.43
CA SER A 216 -43.34 2.61 -4.21
C SER A 216 -44.21 2.97 -5.43
N GLN A 217 -43.74 3.86 -6.30
CA GLN A 217 -44.39 4.22 -7.57
C GLN A 217 -43.31 4.51 -8.63
N PRO A 218 -42.69 3.48 -9.23
CA PRO A 218 -41.60 3.67 -10.17
C PRO A 218 -42.12 4.36 -11.43
N ARG A 219 -41.35 5.32 -11.95
CA ARG A 219 -41.68 6.00 -13.21
C ARG A 219 -41.44 5.07 -14.40
N ASP A 220 -42.39 5.05 -15.33
CA ASP A 220 -42.25 4.35 -16.61
C ASP A 220 -41.09 4.93 -17.42
N TYR A 221 -40.33 4.06 -18.09
CA TYR A 221 -39.17 4.47 -18.88
C TYR A 221 -39.57 4.93 -20.27
N ASP A 222 -39.49 6.24 -20.51
CA ASP A 222 -39.79 6.86 -21.80
C ASP A 222 -38.82 8.00 -22.16
N ALA A 223 -39.07 8.67 -23.29
CA ALA A 223 -38.23 9.79 -23.74
C ALA A 223 -38.30 11.02 -22.81
N SER A 224 -39.34 11.18 -22.00
CA SER A 224 -39.44 12.27 -21.02
C SER A 224 -38.48 12.05 -19.85
N VAL A 225 -38.38 10.80 -19.36
CA VAL A 225 -37.40 10.39 -18.33
C VAL A 225 -35.97 10.66 -18.81
N VAL A 226 -35.66 10.31 -20.06
CA VAL A 226 -34.33 10.54 -20.64
C VAL A 226 -33.99 12.05 -20.71
N ARG A 227 -34.96 12.88 -21.11
CA ARG A 227 -34.78 14.35 -21.13
C ARG A 227 -34.61 14.94 -19.73
N GLU A 228 -35.42 14.50 -18.76
CA GLU A 228 -35.32 14.98 -17.38
C GLU A 228 -33.98 14.56 -16.76
N PHE A 229 -33.54 13.32 -16.96
CA PHE A 229 -32.21 12.85 -16.55
C PHE A 229 -31.11 13.74 -17.13
N ARG A 230 -31.14 14.00 -18.45
CA ARG A 230 -30.14 14.87 -19.10
C ARG A 230 -30.13 16.26 -18.48
N SER A 231 -31.30 16.85 -18.26
CA SER A 231 -31.41 18.17 -17.63
C SER A 231 -30.79 18.19 -16.23
N ARG A 232 -31.04 17.17 -15.42
CA ARG A 232 -30.49 17.05 -14.05
C ARG A 232 -28.98 16.82 -14.06
N LEU A 233 -28.49 15.97 -14.97
CA LEU A 233 -27.05 15.77 -15.17
C LEU A 233 -26.36 17.07 -15.63
N THR A 234 -26.94 17.77 -16.60
CA THR A 234 -26.43 19.07 -17.06
C THR A 234 -26.37 20.07 -15.92
N GLU A 235 -27.41 20.14 -15.09
CA GLU A 235 -27.43 20.99 -13.91
C GLU A 235 -26.35 20.61 -12.89
N ALA A 236 -26.24 19.31 -12.57
CA ALA A 236 -25.26 18.78 -11.63
C ALA A 236 -23.82 19.10 -12.06
N VAL A 237 -23.51 19.01 -13.35
CA VAL A 237 -22.22 19.42 -13.93
C VAL A 237 -22.05 20.93 -13.85
N ARG A 238 -23.06 21.71 -14.27
CA ARG A 238 -23.01 23.17 -14.33
C ARG A 238 -22.69 23.81 -12.97
N VAL A 239 -23.34 23.38 -11.89
CA VAL A 239 -23.07 23.94 -10.55
C VAL A 239 -21.67 23.58 -10.05
N ARG A 240 -21.14 22.42 -10.46
CA ARG A 240 -19.77 21.95 -10.16
C ARG A 240 -18.70 22.53 -11.10
N LEU A 241 -19.05 23.42 -12.02
CA LEU A 241 -18.07 24.24 -12.75
C LEU A 241 -17.76 25.56 -12.03
N ARG A 242 -18.50 25.90 -10.96
CA ARG A 242 -18.24 27.07 -10.12
C ARG A 242 -17.03 26.79 -9.21
N ALA A 243 -15.82 26.96 -9.74
CA ALA A 243 -14.55 26.87 -9.00
C ALA A 243 -13.90 28.24 -8.78
N PRO A 244 -13.07 28.38 -7.73
CA PRO A 244 -12.21 29.55 -7.57
C PRO A 244 -11.11 29.63 -8.64
N GLY A 245 -10.72 28.50 -9.25
CA GLY A 245 -9.69 28.43 -10.28
C GLY A 245 -10.02 27.45 -11.41
N PRO A 246 -9.02 27.07 -12.24
CA PRO A 246 -9.21 26.19 -13.39
C PRO A 246 -9.79 24.82 -13.00
N VAL A 247 -10.75 24.35 -13.81
CA VAL A 247 -11.40 23.04 -13.67
C VAL A 247 -10.93 22.13 -14.80
N ALA A 248 -10.36 20.99 -14.40
CA ALA A 248 -9.97 19.89 -15.27
C ALA A 248 -11.02 18.76 -15.25
N ILE A 249 -10.88 17.80 -16.16
CA ILE A 249 -11.76 16.62 -16.23
C ILE A 249 -10.91 15.35 -16.24
N ALA A 250 -11.15 14.43 -15.31
CA ALA A 250 -10.58 13.09 -15.38
C ALA A 250 -11.36 12.28 -16.41
N LEU A 251 -10.71 11.89 -17.51
CA LEU A 251 -11.33 11.19 -18.63
C LEU A 251 -10.83 9.74 -18.68
N SER A 252 -11.77 8.81 -18.68
CA SER A 252 -11.56 7.39 -18.98
C SER A 252 -12.29 7.00 -20.27
N GLY A 253 -12.08 5.77 -20.74
CA GLY A 253 -12.88 5.20 -21.84
C GLY A 253 -14.30 4.78 -21.43
N GLY A 254 -14.67 4.97 -20.17
CA GLY A 254 -15.99 4.68 -19.63
C GLY A 254 -17.04 5.74 -19.95
N ILE A 255 -18.31 5.32 -19.93
CA ILE A 255 -19.46 6.19 -20.25
C ILE A 255 -19.67 7.33 -19.24
N ASP A 256 -19.27 7.16 -17.98
CA ASP A 256 -19.53 8.16 -16.92
C ASP A 256 -18.73 9.43 -17.13
N SER A 257 -17.39 9.31 -17.22
CA SER A 257 -16.51 10.44 -17.50
C SER A 257 -16.79 11.02 -18.89
N ALA A 258 -17.04 10.17 -19.90
CA ALA A 258 -17.36 10.64 -21.24
C ALA A 258 -18.64 11.49 -21.28
N ALA A 259 -19.69 11.07 -20.55
CA ALA A 259 -20.94 11.81 -20.43
C ALA A 259 -20.73 13.18 -19.77
N ILE A 260 -19.94 13.23 -18.69
CA ILE A 260 -19.59 14.50 -18.02
C ILE A 260 -18.83 15.40 -18.99
N THR A 261 -17.81 14.89 -19.67
CA THR A 261 -17.02 15.67 -20.64
C THR A 261 -17.90 16.23 -21.77
N ALA A 262 -18.81 15.42 -22.32
CA ALA A 262 -19.70 15.85 -23.39
C ALA A 262 -20.73 16.91 -22.92
N VAL A 263 -21.18 16.83 -21.67
CA VAL A 263 -22.03 17.85 -21.07
C VAL A 263 -21.26 19.16 -20.88
N VAL A 264 -20.00 19.09 -20.40
CA VAL A 264 -19.14 20.29 -20.30
C VAL A 264 -18.90 20.90 -21.68
N ASP A 265 -18.62 20.09 -22.70
CA ASP A 265 -18.48 20.53 -24.09
C ASP A 265 -19.73 21.26 -24.59
N THR A 266 -20.91 20.70 -24.34
CA THR A 266 -22.19 21.33 -24.70
C THR A 266 -22.38 22.68 -24.00
N LEU A 267 -22.10 22.75 -22.68
CA LEU A 267 -22.20 23.99 -21.91
C LEU A 267 -21.21 25.05 -22.38
N ALA A 268 -20.00 24.64 -22.77
CA ALA A 268 -18.95 25.53 -23.23
C ALA A 268 -19.22 26.08 -24.65
N THR A 269 -19.82 25.27 -25.53
CA THR A 269 -20.16 25.67 -26.91
C THR A 269 -21.45 26.49 -27.02
N THR A 270 -22.48 26.15 -26.25
CA THR A 270 -23.79 26.83 -26.33
C THR A 270 -23.82 28.19 -25.63
N GLY A 271 -22.78 28.49 -24.84
CA GLY A 271 -22.63 29.74 -24.10
C GLY A 271 -23.58 29.81 -22.91
N ASP A 272 -23.06 29.61 -21.70
CA ASP A 272 -23.81 29.95 -20.48
C ASP A 272 -23.89 31.49 -20.35
N SER A 273 -24.98 31.99 -19.77
CA SER A 273 -25.23 33.42 -19.63
C SER A 273 -24.08 34.06 -18.82
N GLY A 274 -23.13 34.72 -19.50
CA GLY A 274 -22.01 35.43 -18.88
C GLY A 274 -20.62 34.78 -18.94
N ASN A 275 -20.35 33.84 -19.86
CA ASN A 275 -19.02 33.19 -20.04
C ASN A 275 -18.46 32.51 -18.78
N SER A 276 -19.33 32.08 -17.86
CA SER A 276 -18.94 31.43 -16.59
C SER A 276 -18.22 30.10 -16.80
N VAL A 277 -18.71 29.29 -17.74
CA VAL A 277 -18.19 27.95 -18.04
C VAL A 277 -16.81 28.04 -18.70
N THR A 278 -16.65 28.88 -19.73
CA THR A 278 -15.37 29.07 -20.42
C THR A 278 -14.32 29.70 -19.52
N LYS A 279 -14.72 30.53 -18.55
CA LYS A 279 -13.82 31.00 -17.49
C LYS A 279 -13.32 29.86 -16.59
N ALA A 280 -14.15 28.87 -16.31
CA ALA A 280 -13.79 27.74 -15.44
C ALA A 280 -12.87 26.73 -16.16
N VAL A 281 -13.18 26.37 -17.40
CA VAL A 281 -12.44 25.31 -18.13
C VAL A 281 -11.29 25.85 -19.00
N GLY A 282 -11.30 27.14 -19.32
CA GLY A 282 -10.32 27.80 -20.19
C GLY A 282 -10.71 27.79 -21.67
N ALA A 283 -9.72 28.02 -22.54
CA ALA A 283 -9.91 28.06 -24.00
C ALA A 283 -10.13 26.67 -24.63
N GLN A 284 -9.77 25.61 -23.91
CA GLN A 284 -9.93 24.20 -24.30
C GLN A 284 -10.24 23.37 -23.05
N LEU A 285 -10.92 22.23 -23.22
CA LEU A 285 -11.15 21.31 -22.12
C LEU A 285 -9.86 20.58 -21.76
N ASN A 286 -9.31 20.85 -20.57
CA ASN A 286 -8.17 20.10 -20.05
C ASN A 286 -8.66 18.73 -19.55
N THR A 287 -8.29 17.67 -20.27
CA THR A 287 -8.67 16.29 -19.92
C THR A 287 -7.45 15.50 -19.49
N PHE A 288 -7.57 14.69 -18.45
CA PHE A 288 -6.46 13.91 -17.90
C PHE A 288 -6.85 12.43 -17.89
N SER A 289 -6.08 11.61 -18.59
CA SER A 289 -6.36 10.18 -18.76
C SER A 289 -5.18 9.33 -18.33
N ALA A 290 -5.44 8.12 -17.84
CA ALA A 290 -4.40 7.13 -17.65
C ALA A 290 -4.41 6.11 -18.78
N LEU A 291 -3.24 5.86 -19.36
CA LEU A 291 -3.05 4.93 -20.46
C LEU A 291 -2.16 3.77 -20.02
N PHE A 292 -2.45 2.59 -20.52
CA PHE A 292 -1.66 1.39 -20.26
C PHE A 292 -1.40 0.67 -21.58
N PRO A 293 -0.47 1.17 -22.41
CA PRO A 293 -0.19 0.59 -23.72
C PRO A 293 0.04 -0.92 -23.62
N GLU A 294 -0.52 -1.66 -24.58
CA GLU A 294 -0.40 -3.13 -24.68
C GLU A 294 -1.10 -3.93 -23.54
N SER A 295 -1.78 -3.26 -22.61
CA SER A 295 -2.58 -3.91 -21.58
C SER A 295 -4.01 -4.20 -22.06
N LEU A 296 -4.63 -5.23 -21.50
CA LEU A 296 -6.07 -5.48 -21.65
C LEU A 296 -6.95 -4.35 -21.05
N ASN A 297 -6.35 -3.51 -20.20
CA ASN A 297 -7.00 -2.37 -19.56
C ASN A 297 -6.80 -1.06 -20.34
N ASP A 298 -6.15 -1.09 -21.51
CA ASP A 298 -5.94 0.12 -22.29
C ASP A 298 -7.27 0.67 -22.83
N GLU A 299 -7.48 1.96 -22.64
CA GLU A 299 -8.70 2.68 -23.03
C GLU A 299 -8.44 3.76 -24.08
N ALA A 300 -7.20 3.87 -24.58
CA ALA A 300 -6.76 4.92 -25.51
C ALA A 300 -7.73 5.13 -26.69
N GLU A 301 -8.13 4.07 -27.38
CA GLU A 301 -9.05 4.14 -28.54
C GLU A 301 -10.40 4.82 -28.17
N HIS A 302 -10.92 4.55 -26.97
CA HIS A 302 -12.19 5.11 -26.53
C HIS A 302 -12.03 6.57 -26.09
N ILE A 303 -10.92 6.88 -25.42
CA ILE A 303 -10.57 8.25 -25.03
C ILE A 303 -10.43 9.12 -26.29
N ASP A 304 -9.67 8.65 -27.28
CA ASP A 304 -9.47 9.34 -28.56
C ASP A 304 -10.79 9.55 -29.31
N ALA A 305 -11.68 8.56 -29.29
CA ALA A 305 -13.01 8.68 -29.89
C ALA A 305 -13.85 9.77 -29.20
N VAL A 306 -13.80 9.85 -27.86
CA VAL A 306 -14.48 10.91 -27.12
C VAL A 306 -13.87 12.27 -27.48
N THR A 307 -12.57 12.47 -27.29
CA THR A 307 -11.92 13.77 -27.48
C THR A 307 -12.07 14.30 -28.90
N SER A 308 -12.00 13.42 -29.91
CA SER A 308 -12.16 13.80 -31.33
C SER A 308 -13.59 14.19 -31.71
N SER A 309 -14.58 13.84 -30.88
CA SER A 309 -15.99 14.15 -31.14
C SER A 309 -16.47 15.47 -30.53
N LEU A 310 -15.66 16.10 -29.67
CA LEU A 310 -16.03 17.30 -28.93
C LEU A 310 -15.86 18.57 -29.77
N ALA A 311 -16.78 19.52 -29.63
CA ALA A 311 -16.85 20.71 -30.47
C ALA A 311 -16.12 21.94 -29.90
N PHE A 312 -15.95 22.04 -28.58
CA PHE A 312 -15.27 23.16 -27.91
C PHE A 312 -13.75 23.13 -28.11
N GLY A 313 -13.19 21.93 -28.28
CA GLY A 313 -11.75 21.69 -28.33
C GLY A 313 -11.19 21.17 -27.01
N VAL A 314 -10.19 20.30 -27.11
CA VAL A 314 -9.62 19.55 -25.98
C VAL A 314 -8.11 19.77 -25.92
N ALA A 315 -7.60 19.97 -24.72
CA ALA A 315 -6.19 19.83 -24.39
C ALA A 315 -6.01 18.49 -23.65
N PRO A 316 -5.66 17.40 -24.36
CA PRO A 316 -5.51 16.09 -23.75
C PRO A 316 -4.16 15.96 -23.03
N HIS A 317 -4.21 15.51 -21.79
CA HIS A 317 -3.07 15.13 -20.96
C HIS A 317 -3.19 13.65 -20.65
N SER A 318 -2.06 12.94 -20.63
CA SER A 318 -2.06 11.51 -20.36
C SER A 318 -0.91 11.10 -19.46
N VAL A 319 -1.19 10.21 -18.52
CA VAL A 319 -0.18 9.54 -17.69
C VAL A 319 -0.09 8.08 -18.09
N SER A 320 1.12 7.52 -18.14
CA SER A 320 1.35 6.09 -18.39
C SER A 320 2.16 5.48 -17.24
N PRO A 321 1.57 5.27 -16.06
CA PRO A 321 2.32 4.82 -14.90
C PRO A 321 2.93 3.44 -15.13
N THR A 322 4.16 3.25 -14.66
CA THR A 322 4.91 2.00 -14.77
C THR A 322 5.02 1.28 -13.42
N PRO A 323 5.30 -0.03 -13.38
CA PRO A 323 5.56 -0.75 -12.14
C PRO A 323 6.72 -0.15 -11.32
N THR A 324 7.76 0.36 -11.99
CA THR A 324 8.91 0.98 -11.31
C THR A 324 8.50 2.26 -10.61
N GLU A 325 7.74 3.12 -11.28
CA GLU A 325 7.24 4.33 -10.63
C GLU A 325 6.24 4.00 -9.53
N PHE A 326 5.38 3.00 -9.73
CA PHE A 326 4.49 2.52 -8.66
C PHE A 326 5.26 2.10 -7.42
N LYS A 327 6.37 1.37 -7.59
CA LYS A 327 7.27 1.02 -6.47
C LYS A 327 7.86 2.27 -5.80
N ASN A 328 8.30 3.25 -6.57
CA ASN A 328 8.92 4.47 -6.03
C ASN A 328 7.92 5.34 -5.27
N ASP A 329 6.68 5.42 -5.76
CA ASP A 329 5.60 6.20 -5.16
C ASP A 329 4.91 5.42 -4.03
N LEU A 330 5.23 4.13 -3.82
CA LEU A 330 4.47 3.20 -2.97
C LEU A 330 4.34 3.67 -1.51
N THR A 331 5.44 4.11 -0.90
CA THR A 331 5.45 4.59 0.49
C THR A 331 4.61 5.86 0.64
N ASP A 332 4.77 6.84 -0.24
CA ASP A 332 3.98 8.08 -0.20
C ASP A 332 2.49 7.79 -0.47
N PHE A 333 2.20 6.86 -1.38
CA PHE A 333 0.84 6.43 -1.68
C PHE A 333 0.16 5.74 -0.49
N VAL A 334 0.86 4.83 0.20
CA VAL A 334 0.36 4.18 1.43
C VAL A 334 0.13 5.21 2.54
N ARG A 335 1.10 6.10 2.76
CA ARG A 335 0.99 7.21 3.73
C ARG A 335 -0.20 8.12 3.43
N THR A 336 -0.37 8.50 2.17
CA THR A 336 -1.46 9.37 1.70
C THR A 336 -2.83 8.80 2.03
N GLN A 337 -2.98 7.48 1.88
CA GLN A 337 -4.26 6.81 2.03
C GLN A 337 -4.66 6.59 3.49
N GLU A 338 -3.68 6.63 4.41
CA GLU A 338 -3.80 6.43 5.87
C GLU A 338 -4.36 5.08 6.32
N GLU A 339 -5.12 4.39 5.48
CA GLU A 339 -5.69 3.08 5.71
C GLU A 339 -5.45 2.20 4.47
N PRO A 340 -5.30 0.87 4.64
CA PRO A 340 -5.13 -0.07 3.53
C PRO A 340 -6.20 0.02 2.43
N LEU A 341 -5.84 -0.46 1.24
CA LEU A 341 -6.59 -0.42 -0.01
C LEU A 341 -6.83 -1.82 -0.55
N ASP A 342 -7.97 -2.06 -1.19
CA ASP A 342 -8.35 -3.35 -1.77
C ASP A 342 -7.60 -3.71 -3.07
N SER A 343 -7.08 -2.72 -3.79
CA SER A 343 -6.34 -2.92 -5.04
C SER A 343 -5.34 -1.80 -5.31
N THR A 344 -4.54 -1.95 -6.38
CA THR A 344 -3.66 -0.88 -6.90
C THR A 344 -4.39 0.10 -7.84
N GLY A 345 -5.68 -0.10 -8.12
CA GLY A 345 -6.48 0.79 -8.98
C GLY A 345 -6.44 2.27 -8.58
N PRO A 346 -6.58 2.63 -7.28
CA PRO A 346 -6.54 4.02 -6.84
C PRO A 346 -5.21 4.75 -7.09
N TYR A 347 -4.12 4.01 -7.34
CA TYR A 347 -2.85 4.61 -7.74
C TYR A 347 -2.93 5.28 -9.14
N THR A 348 -3.78 4.76 -10.03
CA THR A 348 -4.03 5.41 -11.32
C THR A 348 -4.58 6.81 -11.13
N GLN A 349 -5.56 6.95 -10.24
CA GLN A 349 -6.16 8.25 -9.92
C GLN A 349 -5.15 9.17 -9.21
N TYR A 350 -4.35 8.64 -8.28
CA TYR A 350 -3.25 9.38 -7.66
C TYR A 350 -2.34 10.04 -8.71
N ARG A 351 -1.99 9.31 -9.78
CA ARG A 351 -1.16 9.83 -10.88
C ARG A 351 -1.88 10.85 -11.75
N VAL A 352 -3.16 10.63 -12.05
CA VAL A 352 -4.00 11.58 -12.81
C VAL A 352 -4.17 12.90 -12.07
N LEU A 353 -4.44 12.86 -10.76
CA LEU A 353 -4.61 14.06 -9.95
C LEU A 353 -3.29 14.81 -9.73
N ARG A 354 -2.16 14.10 -9.65
CA ARG A 354 -0.83 14.73 -9.65
C ARG A 354 -0.59 15.53 -10.93
N GLU A 355 -0.82 14.91 -12.09
CA GLU A 355 -0.68 15.56 -13.40
C GLU A 355 -1.61 16.77 -13.53
N ALA A 356 -2.86 16.64 -13.10
CA ALA A 356 -3.82 17.74 -13.10
C ALA A 356 -3.35 18.92 -12.22
N ALA A 357 -2.80 18.63 -11.03
CA ALA A 357 -2.26 19.64 -10.14
C ALA A 357 -1.04 20.34 -10.75
N GLU A 358 -0.10 19.58 -11.34
CA GLU A 358 1.09 20.10 -12.02
C GLU A 358 0.72 20.99 -13.24
N ALA A 359 -0.38 20.67 -13.92
CA ALA A 359 -0.97 21.48 -14.98
C ALA A 359 -1.78 22.70 -14.47
N GLY A 360 -1.85 22.92 -13.14
CA GLY A 360 -2.49 24.08 -12.52
C GLY A 360 -4.00 23.96 -12.28
N ALA A 361 -4.56 22.75 -12.35
CA ALA A 361 -5.96 22.53 -12.00
C ALA A 361 -6.19 22.72 -10.49
N THR A 362 -7.26 23.45 -10.14
CA THR A 362 -7.71 23.59 -8.74
C THR A 362 -8.83 22.62 -8.40
N ALA A 363 -9.58 22.17 -9.41
CA ALA A 363 -10.61 21.17 -9.28
C ALA A 363 -10.61 20.21 -10.49
N VAL A 364 -11.06 18.97 -10.27
CA VAL A 364 -11.18 17.92 -11.27
C VAL A 364 -12.59 17.33 -11.21
N LEU A 365 -13.29 17.31 -12.35
CA LEU A 365 -14.56 16.60 -12.50
C LEU A 365 -14.29 15.11 -12.72
N GLU A 366 -14.99 14.26 -11.96
CA GLU A 366 -14.85 12.80 -11.99
C GLU A 366 -16.18 12.08 -12.22
N GLY A 367 -16.12 10.90 -12.85
CA GLY A 367 -17.26 10.02 -13.13
C GLY A 367 -17.67 9.08 -11.99
N LEU A 368 -17.13 9.25 -10.79
CA LEU A 368 -17.43 8.37 -9.66
C LEU A 368 -18.90 8.46 -9.22
N GLY A 369 -19.46 7.34 -8.75
CA GLY A 369 -20.86 7.21 -8.32
C GLY A 369 -21.81 6.69 -9.39
N GLY A 370 -21.45 6.81 -10.68
CA GLY A 370 -22.30 6.34 -11.78
C GLY A 370 -22.57 4.83 -11.78
N ASP A 371 -21.67 4.02 -11.22
CA ASP A 371 -21.89 2.58 -11.12
C ASP A 371 -22.88 2.21 -10.02
N GLU A 372 -22.76 2.84 -8.86
CA GLU A 372 -23.55 2.59 -7.66
C GLU A 372 -24.95 3.20 -7.74
N THR A 373 -25.15 4.26 -8.53
CA THR A 373 -26.47 4.87 -8.73
C THR A 373 -27.23 4.29 -9.93
N LEU A 374 -26.52 3.85 -10.98
CA LEU A 374 -27.12 3.43 -12.26
C LEU A 374 -26.83 1.97 -12.68
N ALA A 375 -26.50 1.11 -11.72
CA ALA A 375 -26.28 -0.33 -11.91
C ALA A 375 -25.16 -0.68 -12.91
N GLY A 376 -23.99 -0.04 -12.77
CA GLY A 376 -22.87 -0.16 -13.70
C GLY A 376 -21.97 -1.39 -13.56
N ASP A 377 -21.90 -1.98 -12.37
CA ASP A 377 -21.06 -3.15 -12.08
C ASP A 377 -21.59 -4.50 -12.61
N GLY A 378 -20.67 -5.44 -12.88
CA GLY A 378 -20.98 -6.81 -13.28
C GLY A 378 -21.85 -7.58 -12.27
N ALA A 379 -21.68 -7.32 -10.97
CA ALA A 379 -22.49 -7.93 -9.91
C ALA A 379 -23.97 -7.54 -10.02
N HIS A 380 -24.29 -6.32 -10.46
CA HIS A 380 -25.66 -5.86 -10.65
C HIS A 380 -26.42 -6.69 -11.68
N HIS A 381 -25.75 -7.12 -12.76
CA HIS A 381 -26.36 -8.02 -13.74
C HIS A 381 -26.80 -9.35 -13.09
N LEU A 382 -25.99 -9.90 -12.17
CA LEU A 382 -26.32 -11.15 -11.48
C LEU A 382 -27.45 -10.96 -10.48
N VAL A 383 -27.47 -9.84 -9.74
CA VAL A 383 -28.54 -9.51 -8.80
C VAL A 383 -29.86 -9.30 -9.54
N ASN A 384 -29.86 -8.52 -10.62
CA ASN A 384 -31.06 -8.29 -11.42
C ASN A 384 -31.58 -9.56 -12.10
N LEU A 385 -30.71 -10.46 -12.53
CA LEU A 385 -31.14 -11.78 -13.03
C LEU A 385 -31.81 -12.63 -11.94
N ARG A 386 -31.38 -12.52 -10.67
CA ARG A 386 -32.01 -13.22 -9.55
C ARG A 386 -33.35 -12.60 -9.19
N GLU A 387 -33.43 -11.28 -9.17
CA GLU A 387 -34.66 -10.50 -8.99
C GLU A 387 -35.71 -10.88 -10.04
N LEU A 388 -35.34 -10.85 -11.33
CA LEU A 388 -36.24 -11.26 -12.42
C LEU A 388 -36.68 -12.71 -12.33
N ARG A 389 -35.85 -13.62 -11.81
CA ARG A 389 -36.26 -15.03 -11.60
C ARG A 389 -37.37 -15.16 -10.56
N GLN A 390 -37.46 -14.24 -9.59
CA GLN A 390 -38.50 -14.25 -8.59
C GLN A 390 -39.86 -13.85 -9.17
N THR A 391 -39.87 -13.01 -10.22
CA THR A 391 -41.10 -12.52 -10.87
C THR A 391 -41.46 -13.26 -12.15
N SER A 392 -40.48 -13.57 -13.02
CA SER A 392 -40.66 -14.29 -14.29
C SER A 392 -39.39 -15.01 -14.74
N SER A 393 -39.42 -16.35 -14.65
CA SER A 393 -38.31 -17.20 -15.14
C SER A 393 -38.04 -17.02 -16.65
N LEU A 394 -39.08 -16.77 -17.46
CA LEU A 394 -38.92 -16.53 -18.90
C LEU A 394 -38.19 -15.21 -19.18
N ALA A 395 -38.53 -14.15 -18.45
CA ALA A 395 -37.85 -12.85 -18.57
C ALA A 395 -36.37 -12.99 -18.18
N ALA A 396 -36.08 -13.70 -17.08
CA ALA A 396 -34.71 -13.94 -16.65
C ALA A 396 -33.89 -14.77 -17.65
N VAL A 397 -34.47 -15.80 -18.28
CA VAL A 397 -33.78 -16.58 -19.33
C VAL A 397 -33.52 -15.73 -20.56
N THR A 398 -34.50 -14.92 -20.98
CA THR A 398 -34.35 -14.01 -22.12
C THR A 398 -33.24 -12.99 -21.87
N GLN A 399 -33.22 -12.40 -20.68
CA GLN A 399 -32.18 -11.44 -20.31
C GLN A 399 -30.81 -12.09 -20.18
N LEU A 400 -30.72 -13.30 -19.62
CA LEU A 400 -29.46 -14.06 -19.55
C LEU A 400 -28.91 -14.33 -20.96
N ALA A 401 -29.75 -14.73 -21.90
CA ALA A 401 -29.36 -14.95 -23.29
C ALA A 401 -28.85 -13.66 -23.95
N ARG A 402 -29.52 -12.52 -23.69
CA ARG A 402 -29.14 -11.20 -24.21
C ARG A 402 -27.94 -10.55 -23.52
N SER A 403 -27.55 -11.05 -22.35
CA SER A 403 -26.40 -10.58 -21.56
C SER A 403 -25.22 -11.56 -21.59
N ALA A 404 -25.28 -12.59 -22.45
CA ALA A 404 -24.32 -13.68 -22.44
C ALA A 404 -22.89 -13.21 -22.80
N ASP A 405 -22.75 -12.23 -23.68
CA ASP A 405 -21.49 -11.59 -24.06
C ASP A 405 -20.81 -10.88 -22.87
N VAL A 406 -21.60 -10.17 -22.06
CA VAL A 406 -21.14 -9.48 -20.84
C VAL A 406 -20.74 -10.50 -19.77
N LEU A 407 -21.56 -11.53 -19.54
CA LEU A 407 -21.34 -12.52 -18.48
C LEU A 407 -20.26 -13.56 -18.84
N ALA A 408 -20.06 -13.86 -20.13
CA ALA A 408 -19.10 -14.85 -20.59
C ALA A 408 -17.64 -14.47 -20.26
N ARG A 409 -17.31 -13.17 -20.19
CA ARG A 409 -15.96 -12.73 -19.81
C ARG A 409 -15.62 -13.08 -18.35
N GLY A 410 -16.57 -12.90 -17.43
CA GLY A 410 -16.41 -13.31 -16.02
C GLY A 410 -16.47 -14.83 -15.80
N GLY A 411 -17.26 -15.55 -16.62
CA GLY A 411 -17.40 -17.01 -16.54
C GLY A 411 -16.23 -17.82 -17.10
N ARG A 412 -15.57 -17.33 -18.15
CA ARG A 412 -14.46 -18.04 -18.82
C ARG A 412 -13.23 -18.23 -17.92
N SER A 413 -12.91 -17.26 -17.07
CA SER A 413 -11.83 -17.38 -16.08
C SER A 413 -12.11 -18.49 -15.05
N ARG A 414 -13.29 -18.47 -14.43
CA ARG A 414 -13.68 -19.47 -13.40
C ARG A 414 -13.82 -20.89 -13.96
N LEU A 415 -14.29 -21.03 -15.20
CA LEU A 415 -14.37 -22.32 -15.88
C LEU A 415 -12.99 -22.86 -16.24
N GLY A 416 -12.06 -22.00 -16.67
CA GLY A 416 -10.67 -22.36 -16.93
C GLY A 416 -9.94 -22.86 -15.68
N ASP A 417 -10.14 -22.22 -14.53
CA ASP A 417 -9.54 -22.66 -13.26
C ASP A 417 -10.12 -23.98 -12.76
N ARG A 418 -11.45 -24.19 -12.91
CA ARG A 418 -12.09 -25.49 -12.61
C ARG A 418 -11.59 -26.62 -13.50
N LEU A 419 -11.46 -26.37 -14.81
CA LEU A 419 -10.95 -27.36 -15.77
C LEU A 419 -9.47 -27.70 -15.52
N ARG A 420 -8.69 -26.76 -14.97
CA ARG A 420 -7.29 -26.96 -14.56
C ARG A 420 -7.14 -27.58 -13.15
N GLY A 421 -8.23 -27.95 -12.48
CA GLY A 421 -8.19 -28.58 -11.15
C GLY A 421 -7.67 -27.67 -10.02
N ARG A 422 -7.65 -26.35 -10.24
CA ARG A 422 -7.14 -25.36 -9.30
C ARG A 422 -8.17 -25.10 -8.19
N LYS A 423 -7.89 -25.54 -6.96
CA LYS A 423 -8.73 -25.25 -5.78
C LYS A 423 -8.30 -23.94 -5.15
N ALA A 424 -9.18 -22.94 -5.09
CA ALA A 424 -8.90 -21.65 -4.42
C ALA A 424 -8.28 -21.87 -3.03
N VAL A 425 -7.18 -21.16 -2.75
CA VAL A 425 -6.58 -21.12 -1.41
C VAL A 425 -7.42 -20.15 -0.58
N PRO A 426 -8.14 -20.60 0.46
CA PRO A 426 -8.82 -19.69 1.36
C PRO A 426 -7.80 -18.77 2.02
N VAL A 427 -8.03 -17.46 2.04
CA VAL A 427 -7.10 -16.50 2.64
C VAL A 427 -6.78 -16.84 4.09
N THR A 428 -7.72 -17.45 4.83
CA THR A 428 -7.51 -17.92 6.20
C THR A 428 -6.38 -18.93 6.38
N GLN A 429 -5.92 -19.60 5.31
CA GLN A 429 -4.73 -20.47 5.34
C GLN A 429 -3.42 -19.68 5.34
N LEU A 430 -3.45 -18.41 4.91
CA LEU A 430 -2.31 -17.50 4.87
C LEU A 430 -2.16 -16.71 6.18
N LEU A 431 -3.10 -16.86 7.10
CA LEU A 431 -3.18 -16.09 8.34
C LEU A 431 -2.78 -16.94 9.55
N ASP A 432 -2.33 -16.28 10.61
CA ASP A 432 -2.10 -16.92 11.89
C ASP A 432 -3.38 -17.57 12.43
N GLN A 433 -3.25 -18.78 13.00
CA GLN A 433 -4.39 -19.57 13.43
C GLN A 433 -5.07 -19.01 14.68
N GLN A 434 -4.34 -18.37 15.59
CA GLN A 434 -4.94 -17.72 16.76
C GLN A 434 -5.71 -16.48 16.34
N PHE A 435 -5.15 -15.69 15.41
CA PHE A 435 -5.84 -14.55 14.81
C PHE A 435 -7.14 -14.97 14.11
N VAL A 436 -7.11 -16.03 13.29
CA VAL A 436 -8.33 -16.59 12.67
C VAL A 436 -9.34 -17.06 13.72
N ALA A 437 -8.89 -17.76 14.77
CA ALA A 437 -9.77 -18.27 15.81
C ALA A 437 -10.48 -17.16 16.58
N ARG A 438 -9.80 -16.02 16.83
CA ARG A 438 -10.36 -14.85 17.51
C ARG A 438 -11.48 -14.18 16.72
N HIS A 439 -11.34 -14.08 15.40
CA HIS A 439 -12.26 -13.31 14.54
C HIS A 439 -13.15 -14.17 13.62
N ARG A 440 -13.20 -15.49 13.83
CA ARG A 440 -13.97 -16.43 12.98
C ARG A 440 -15.45 -16.08 12.77
N HIS A 441 -16.03 -15.32 13.71
CA HIS A 441 -17.43 -14.91 13.73
C HIS A 441 -17.74 -13.70 12.85
N GLU A 442 -16.72 -12.97 12.39
CA GLU A 442 -16.91 -11.87 11.46
C GLU A 442 -17.58 -12.36 10.17
N ALA A 443 -18.48 -11.54 9.64
CA ALA A 443 -19.19 -11.80 8.40
C ALA A 443 -19.43 -10.48 7.64
N VAL A 444 -19.61 -10.62 6.33
CA VAL A 444 -20.06 -9.56 5.43
C VAL A 444 -21.31 -10.07 4.74
N SER A 445 -22.33 -9.23 4.65
CA SER A 445 -23.54 -9.50 3.90
C SER A 445 -23.74 -8.37 2.90
N ALA A 446 -24.20 -8.71 1.71
CA ALA A 446 -24.64 -7.76 0.71
C ALA A 446 -25.93 -8.28 0.07
N PRO A 447 -26.89 -7.43 -0.30
CA PRO A 447 -28.11 -7.86 -0.98
C PRO A 447 -27.79 -8.58 -2.28
N LEU A 448 -28.44 -9.73 -2.51
CA LEU A 448 -28.14 -10.62 -3.64
C LEU A 448 -29.31 -10.82 -4.60
N THR A 449 -30.50 -10.35 -4.23
CA THR A 449 -31.75 -10.65 -4.94
C THR A 449 -32.60 -9.44 -5.27
N ASP A 450 -32.28 -8.26 -4.74
CA ASP A 450 -32.95 -6.99 -5.04
C ASP A 450 -31.91 -6.01 -5.55
N LEU A 451 -32.09 -5.51 -6.79
CA LEU A 451 -31.13 -4.60 -7.41
C LEU A 451 -31.09 -3.26 -6.67
N ARG A 452 -32.23 -2.74 -6.21
CA ARG A 452 -32.30 -1.43 -5.55
C ARG A 452 -31.70 -1.49 -4.16
N GLU A 453 -31.98 -2.54 -3.40
CA GLU A 453 -31.33 -2.78 -2.11
C GLU A 453 -29.81 -2.92 -2.28
N ARG A 454 -29.36 -3.60 -3.34
CA ARG A 454 -27.94 -3.73 -3.68
C ARG A 454 -27.29 -2.37 -3.99
N LEU A 455 -27.93 -1.51 -4.79
CA LEU A 455 -27.42 -0.17 -5.09
C LEU A 455 -27.37 0.70 -3.83
N LEU A 456 -28.39 0.60 -2.97
CA LEU A 456 -28.40 1.32 -1.69
C LEU A 456 -27.26 0.85 -0.77
N ASP A 457 -27.01 -0.45 -0.71
CA ASP A 457 -25.86 -1.03 -0.01
C ASP A 457 -24.55 -0.51 -0.59
N ASP A 458 -24.35 -0.57 -1.90
CA ASP A 458 -23.12 -0.12 -2.56
C ASP A 458 -22.84 1.40 -2.34
N ILE A 459 -23.88 2.25 -2.23
CA ILE A 459 -23.73 3.69 -1.93
C ILE A 459 -23.30 3.96 -0.48
N PHE A 460 -23.91 3.28 0.50
CA PHE A 460 -23.77 3.65 1.92
C PHE A 460 -22.90 2.72 2.76
N VAL A 461 -22.59 1.51 2.27
CA VAL A 461 -21.87 0.46 3.03
C VAL A 461 -20.84 -0.27 2.17
N GLY A 462 -21.19 -0.63 0.93
CA GLY A 462 -20.40 -1.47 0.04
C GLY A 462 -19.25 -0.73 -0.65
N SER A 463 -19.33 -0.55 -1.97
CA SER A 463 -18.17 -0.13 -2.75
C SER A 463 -17.85 1.37 -2.69
N LEU A 464 -18.87 2.23 -2.63
CA LEU A 464 -18.69 3.67 -2.77
C LEU A 464 -17.92 4.33 -1.62
N PRO A 465 -18.16 4.00 -0.34
CA PRO A 465 -17.46 4.64 0.78
C PRO A 465 -15.93 4.56 0.69
N ALA A 466 -15.39 3.38 0.36
CA ALA A 466 -13.95 3.20 0.18
C ALA A 466 -13.43 4.02 -1.01
N ARG A 467 -14.14 4.02 -2.15
CA ARG A 467 -13.75 4.80 -3.34
C ARG A 467 -13.74 6.30 -3.08
N LEU A 468 -14.73 6.82 -2.36
CA LEU A 468 -14.79 8.22 -1.95
C LEU A 468 -13.63 8.60 -1.05
N ARG A 469 -13.25 7.73 -0.10
CA ARG A 469 -12.03 7.95 0.69
C ARG A 469 -10.80 8.01 -0.20
N TYR A 470 -10.61 7.05 -1.10
CA TYR A 470 -9.43 7.00 -1.96
C TYR A 470 -9.25 8.29 -2.75
N ASP A 471 -10.35 8.76 -3.34
CA ASP A 471 -10.47 10.01 -4.07
C ASP A 471 -10.12 11.22 -3.19
N ASP A 472 -10.79 11.38 -2.05
CA ASP A 472 -10.57 12.50 -1.12
C ASP A 472 -9.10 12.55 -0.65
N ARG A 473 -8.48 11.39 -0.40
CA ARG A 473 -7.06 11.29 -0.01
C ARG A 473 -6.11 11.68 -1.13
N ASN A 474 -6.31 11.15 -2.34
CA ASN A 474 -5.49 11.50 -3.49
C ASN A 474 -5.62 12.99 -3.84
N ALA A 475 -6.85 13.51 -3.84
CA ALA A 475 -7.14 14.91 -4.17
C ALA A 475 -6.43 15.86 -3.19
N ARG A 476 -6.54 15.60 -1.87
CA ARG A 476 -5.90 16.42 -0.83
C ARG A 476 -4.37 16.41 -0.93
N ARG A 477 -3.77 15.26 -1.28
CA ARG A 477 -2.31 15.09 -1.42
C ARG A 477 -1.67 16.04 -2.43
N PHE A 478 -2.43 16.42 -3.46
CA PHE A 478 -1.99 17.31 -4.52
C PHE A 478 -2.69 18.68 -4.50
N ALA A 479 -3.40 18.99 -3.42
CA ALA A 479 -4.18 20.22 -3.26
C ALA A 479 -5.21 20.50 -4.39
N VAL A 480 -5.81 19.44 -4.94
CA VAL A 480 -6.89 19.53 -5.93
C VAL A 480 -8.21 19.14 -5.30
N THR A 481 -9.32 19.74 -5.71
CA THR A 481 -10.68 19.30 -5.34
C THR A 481 -11.29 18.41 -6.40
N THR A 482 -11.66 17.19 -6.04
CA THR A 482 -12.47 16.32 -6.91
C THR A 482 -13.95 16.65 -6.77
N ARG A 483 -14.69 16.55 -7.88
CA ARG A 483 -16.12 16.90 -7.97
C ARG A 483 -16.87 15.82 -8.73
N MET A 484 -17.94 15.28 -8.15
CA MET A 484 -18.66 14.12 -8.67
C MET A 484 -20.11 14.47 -9.04
N PRO A 485 -20.40 14.83 -10.31
CA PRO A 485 -21.75 15.19 -10.75
C PRO A 485 -22.78 14.07 -10.58
N LEU A 486 -22.37 12.81 -10.73
CA LEU A 486 -23.26 11.65 -10.61
C LEU A 486 -23.69 11.35 -9.17
N LEU A 487 -23.07 12.02 -8.18
CA LEU A 487 -23.48 12.02 -6.77
C LEU A 487 -24.20 13.32 -6.38
N ASP A 488 -24.78 14.03 -7.33
CA ASP A 488 -25.70 15.11 -6.99
C ASP A 488 -26.95 14.56 -6.32
N LYS A 489 -27.26 15.07 -5.12
CA LYS A 489 -28.36 14.57 -4.28
C LYS A 489 -29.69 14.50 -5.03
N ASP A 490 -29.98 15.49 -5.87
CA ASP A 490 -31.25 15.55 -6.59
C ASP A 490 -31.26 14.67 -7.85
N LEU A 491 -30.09 14.38 -8.42
CA LEU A 491 -29.92 13.38 -9.47
C LEU A 491 -30.08 11.96 -8.89
N VAL A 492 -29.42 11.66 -7.77
CA VAL A 492 -29.52 10.35 -7.11
C VAL A 492 -30.95 10.05 -6.67
N ARG A 493 -31.66 11.03 -6.09
CA ARG A 493 -33.10 10.88 -5.78
C ARG A 493 -33.93 10.54 -7.02
N PHE A 494 -33.65 11.20 -8.14
CA PHE A 494 -34.33 10.92 -9.40
C PHE A 494 -34.03 9.49 -9.88
N ASP A 495 -32.77 9.06 -9.87
CA ASP A 495 -32.33 7.73 -10.30
C ASP A 495 -33.00 6.60 -9.51
N PHE A 496 -33.18 6.78 -8.20
CA PHE A 496 -33.88 5.83 -7.34
C PHE A 496 -35.40 5.78 -7.55
N GLY A 497 -36.00 6.84 -8.10
CA GLY A 497 -37.41 6.87 -8.49
C GLY A 497 -37.72 6.22 -9.85
N LEU A 498 -36.71 5.79 -10.62
CA LEU A 498 -36.90 5.19 -11.94
C LEU A 498 -37.32 3.72 -11.86
N GLY A 499 -37.98 3.20 -12.90
CA GLY A 499 -38.14 1.75 -13.07
C GLY A 499 -36.80 1.04 -13.37
N SER A 500 -36.68 -0.24 -13.01
CA SER A 500 -35.43 -1.02 -13.17
C SER A 500 -34.92 -1.05 -14.63
N GLU A 501 -35.81 -0.95 -15.62
CA GLU A 501 -35.44 -0.88 -17.03
C GLU A 501 -34.60 0.34 -17.40
N ALA A 502 -34.71 1.44 -16.64
CA ALA A 502 -33.90 2.65 -16.82
C ALA A 502 -32.45 2.45 -16.37
N LEU A 503 -32.23 1.53 -15.42
CA LEU A 503 -30.90 1.20 -14.90
C LEU A 503 -30.26 0.10 -15.73
N LEU A 504 -30.98 -1.01 -15.94
CA LEU A 504 -30.44 -2.22 -16.54
C LEU A 504 -31.51 -2.95 -17.35
N LYS A 505 -31.28 -3.14 -18.65
CA LYS A 505 -32.12 -3.97 -19.52
C LYS A 505 -31.29 -4.65 -20.60
N ASP A 506 -31.56 -5.93 -20.87
CA ASP A 506 -30.93 -6.69 -21.97
C ASP A 506 -29.39 -6.61 -22.00
N GLY A 507 -28.76 -6.64 -20.82
CA GLY A 507 -27.31 -6.56 -20.67
C GLY A 507 -26.72 -5.16 -20.84
N VAL A 508 -27.56 -4.13 -21.00
CA VAL A 508 -27.16 -2.72 -21.03
C VAL A 508 -27.39 -2.10 -19.67
N SER A 509 -26.31 -1.86 -18.93
CA SER A 509 -26.31 -1.07 -17.69
C SER A 509 -26.29 0.44 -17.98
N LYS A 510 -26.64 1.27 -16.99
CA LYS A 510 -26.70 2.73 -17.08
C LYS A 510 -27.53 3.22 -18.27
N ARG A 511 -28.64 2.54 -18.56
CA ARG A 511 -29.39 2.75 -19.79
C ARG A 511 -29.86 4.20 -19.95
N VAL A 512 -30.41 4.80 -18.89
CA VAL A 512 -30.87 6.20 -18.91
C VAL A 512 -29.73 7.18 -19.21
N LEU A 513 -28.55 6.98 -18.64
CA LEU A 513 -27.36 7.78 -18.94
C LEU A 513 -26.96 7.64 -20.41
N ARG A 514 -26.85 6.40 -20.91
CA ARG A 514 -26.48 6.12 -22.31
C ARG A 514 -27.46 6.73 -23.29
N ASP A 515 -28.75 6.67 -23.02
CA ASP A 515 -29.78 7.25 -23.87
C ASP A 515 -29.76 8.79 -23.80
N ALA A 516 -29.46 9.38 -22.63
CA ALA A 516 -29.41 10.83 -22.44
C ALA A 516 -28.27 11.53 -23.19
N VAL A 517 -27.14 10.83 -23.40
CA VAL A 517 -25.94 11.36 -24.09
C VAL A 517 -25.70 10.71 -25.46
N ARG A 518 -26.69 9.97 -25.99
CA ARG A 518 -26.55 9.19 -27.23
C ARG A 518 -26.20 10.04 -28.45
N ASP A 519 -26.71 11.26 -28.51
CA ASP A 519 -26.45 12.27 -29.54
C ASP A 519 -25.19 13.10 -29.29
N LEU A 520 -24.57 12.98 -28.11
CA LEU A 520 -23.39 13.75 -27.73
C LEU A 520 -22.08 12.98 -27.85
N LEU A 521 -22.13 11.65 -27.97
CA LEU A 521 -20.96 10.78 -27.92
C LEU A 521 -20.96 9.75 -29.06
N PRO A 522 -19.78 9.27 -29.49
CA PRO A 522 -19.68 8.23 -30.50
C PRO A 522 -20.40 6.94 -30.11
N SER A 523 -20.93 6.23 -31.11
CA SER A 523 -21.61 4.94 -30.90
C SER A 523 -20.69 3.86 -30.32
N SER A 524 -19.38 3.93 -30.56
CA SER A 524 -18.37 3.05 -29.96
C SER A 524 -18.31 3.16 -28.44
N VAL A 525 -18.57 4.34 -27.87
CA VAL A 525 -18.57 4.61 -26.43
C VAL A 525 -19.95 4.30 -25.83
N VAL A 526 -21.02 4.86 -26.42
CA VAL A 526 -22.40 4.70 -25.92
C VAL A 526 -22.87 3.24 -26.00
N GLY A 527 -22.46 2.51 -27.05
CA GLY A 527 -22.80 1.11 -27.27
C GLY A 527 -21.97 0.11 -26.47
N ARG A 528 -20.89 0.53 -25.81
CA ARG A 528 -19.98 -0.34 -25.06
C ARG A 528 -20.65 -0.89 -23.80
N ARG A 529 -21.07 -2.16 -23.86
CA ARG A 529 -21.73 -2.86 -22.74
C ARG A 529 -20.78 -3.39 -21.69
N VAL A 530 -19.51 -3.61 -22.05
CA VAL A 530 -18.52 -4.15 -21.13
C VAL A 530 -17.76 -3.02 -20.45
N LYS A 531 -17.80 -3.03 -19.12
CA LYS A 531 -16.99 -2.13 -18.29
C LYS A 531 -15.54 -2.60 -18.22
N VAL A 532 -14.63 -1.67 -18.44
CA VAL A 532 -13.23 -1.78 -18.01
C VAL A 532 -13.10 -0.78 -16.86
N GLY A 533 -12.69 -1.27 -15.68
CA GLY A 533 -12.50 -0.38 -14.53
C GLY A 533 -11.22 0.43 -14.69
N LEU A 534 -11.07 1.50 -13.90
CA LEU A 534 -9.81 2.24 -13.77
C LEU A 534 -8.79 1.39 -13.00
N THR A 535 -8.32 0.31 -13.63
CA THR A 535 -7.48 -0.70 -13.01
C THR A 535 -6.10 -0.69 -13.66
N THR A 536 -5.06 -0.56 -12.85
CA THR A 536 -3.68 -0.83 -13.30
C THR A 536 -3.56 -2.27 -13.81
N PRO A 537 -2.56 -2.62 -14.63
CA PRO A 537 -2.15 -4.00 -14.94
C PRO A 537 -1.69 -4.78 -13.69
N HIS A 538 -2.60 -5.00 -12.74
CA HIS A 538 -2.33 -5.29 -11.35
C HIS A 538 -1.48 -6.57 -11.16
N ALA A 539 -1.90 -7.67 -11.78
CA ALA A 539 -1.16 -8.93 -11.71
C ALA A 539 0.22 -8.81 -12.37
N GLU A 540 0.32 -8.12 -13.51
CA GLU A 540 1.59 -7.94 -14.22
C GLU A 540 2.56 -7.10 -13.39
N TRP A 541 2.09 -6.01 -12.78
CA TRP A 541 2.90 -5.15 -11.94
C TRP A 541 3.43 -5.88 -10.73
N LEU A 542 2.59 -6.62 -10.00
CA LEU A 542 3.04 -7.42 -8.87
C LEU A 542 4.06 -8.50 -9.28
N LEU A 543 3.90 -9.12 -10.47
CA LEU A 543 4.89 -10.05 -11.02
C LEU A 543 6.24 -9.36 -11.31
N ARG A 544 6.21 -8.16 -11.91
CA ARG A 544 7.42 -7.37 -12.17
C ARG A 544 8.09 -6.90 -10.88
N LEU A 545 7.31 -6.67 -9.83
CA LEU A 545 7.77 -6.28 -8.49
C LEU A 545 8.06 -7.46 -7.56
N LYS A 546 8.01 -8.70 -8.05
CA LYS A 546 8.09 -9.91 -7.22
C LYS A 546 9.29 -9.92 -6.25
N ASN A 547 10.44 -9.39 -6.65
CA ASN A 547 11.64 -9.37 -5.80
C ASN A 547 11.48 -8.41 -4.61
N HIS A 548 10.83 -7.27 -4.82
CA HIS A 548 10.51 -6.33 -3.75
C HIS A 548 9.49 -6.94 -2.79
N ILE A 549 8.44 -7.56 -3.32
CA ILE A 549 7.40 -8.25 -2.52
C ILE A 549 8.02 -9.41 -1.72
N TYR A 550 8.94 -10.17 -2.31
CA TYR A 550 9.70 -11.18 -1.57
C TYR A 550 10.49 -10.59 -0.41
N GLY A 551 11.17 -9.46 -0.62
CA GLY A 551 11.90 -8.78 0.45
C GLY A 551 10.99 -8.45 1.64
N VAL A 552 9.78 -7.94 1.36
CA VAL A 552 8.79 -7.64 2.40
C VAL A 552 8.31 -8.91 3.10
N PHE A 553 7.86 -9.94 2.36
CA PHE A 553 7.34 -11.17 2.96
C PHE A 553 8.40 -12.02 3.67
N LEU A 554 9.68 -11.88 3.30
CA LEU A 554 10.79 -12.54 3.99
C LEU A 554 11.22 -11.78 5.24
N SER A 555 10.92 -10.49 5.36
CA SER A 555 11.42 -9.64 6.44
C SER A 555 11.02 -10.11 7.84
N GLU A 556 11.90 -9.85 8.81
CA GLU A 556 11.64 -10.09 10.23
C GLU A 556 10.35 -9.39 10.74
N PRO A 557 10.08 -8.10 10.44
CA PRO A 557 8.82 -7.46 10.84
C PRO A 557 7.59 -8.22 10.37
N PHE A 558 7.56 -8.65 9.10
CA PHE A 558 6.45 -9.43 8.55
C PHE A 558 6.28 -10.78 9.25
N ALA A 559 7.39 -11.47 9.55
CA ALA A 559 7.39 -12.76 10.24
C ALA A 559 6.86 -12.67 11.68
N ASN A 560 7.10 -11.53 12.33
CA ASN A 560 6.74 -11.29 13.73
C ASN A 560 5.33 -10.66 13.89
N ARG A 561 4.64 -10.30 12.80
CA ARG A 561 3.25 -9.82 12.89
C ARG A 561 2.33 -10.93 13.40
N PRO A 562 1.33 -10.61 14.25
CA PRO A 562 0.39 -11.59 14.76
C PRO A 562 -0.68 -12.01 13.73
N TYR A 563 -0.57 -11.57 12.46
CA TYR A 563 -1.61 -11.71 11.44
C TYR A 563 -1.32 -12.83 10.43
N PHE A 564 -0.06 -13.11 10.13
CA PHE A 564 0.34 -13.89 8.95
C PHE A 564 0.94 -15.25 9.32
N ASP A 565 0.64 -16.28 8.53
CA ASP A 565 1.49 -17.47 8.46
C ASP A 565 2.53 -17.25 7.34
N GLN A 566 3.70 -16.75 7.70
CA GLN A 566 4.76 -16.39 6.74
C GLN A 566 5.11 -17.56 5.80
N SER A 567 5.09 -18.80 6.30
CA SER A 567 5.47 -19.97 5.50
C SER A 567 4.45 -20.24 4.40
N GLU A 568 3.16 -20.18 4.74
CA GLU A 568 2.08 -20.39 3.77
C GLU A 568 1.92 -19.19 2.81
N VAL A 569 2.20 -17.96 3.27
CA VAL A 569 2.28 -16.76 2.40
C VAL A 569 3.35 -16.94 1.34
N LEU A 570 4.61 -17.23 1.73
CA LEU A 570 5.73 -17.40 0.80
C LEU A 570 5.48 -18.53 -0.19
N HIS A 571 4.94 -19.67 0.28
CA HIS A 571 4.60 -20.80 -0.57
C HIS A 571 3.51 -20.45 -1.60
N THR A 572 2.46 -19.75 -1.16
CA THR A 572 1.36 -19.33 -2.03
C THR A 572 1.82 -18.31 -3.07
N PHE A 573 2.65 -17.35 -2.65
CA PHE A 573 3.25 -16.34 -3.53
C PHE A 573 4.18 -16.98 -4.58
N GLU A 574 5.03 -17.93 -4.16
CA GLU A 574 5.85 -18.72 -5.08
C GLU A 574 5.03 -19.45 -6.13
N GLY A 575 3.98 -20.14 -5.67
CA GLY A 575 3.09 -20.85 -6.57
C GLY A 575 2.43 -19.90 -7.55
N TRP A 576 2.07 -18.68 -7.13
CA TRP A 576 1.46 -17.68 -8.00
C TRP A 576 2.42 -17.20 -9.08
N ILE A 577 3.67 -16.88 -8.73
CA ILE A 577 4.73 -16.50 -9.68
C ILE A 577 4.98 -17.61 -10.72
N LYS A 578 4.99 -18.88 -10.28
CA LYS A 578 5.20 -20.05 -11.14
C LYS A 578 3.96 -20.43 -11.96
N GLY A 579 2.84 -19.69 -11.81
CA GLY A 579 1.56 -19.98 -12.46
C GLY A 579 0.87 -21.25 -11.94
N GLY A 580 1.27 -21.77 -10.79
CA GLY A 580 0.76 -23.00 -10.17
C GLY A 580 -0.24 -22.79 -9.01
N SER A 581 -0.26 -21.60 -8.39
CA SER A 581 -1.19 -21.26 -7.30
C SER A 581 -2.49 -20.64 -7.82
N PRO A 582 -3.64 -20.94 -7.19
CA PRO A 582 -4.92 -20.28 -7.46
C PRO A 582 -5.17 -19.03 -6.60
N ALA A 583 -4.20 -18.58 -5.81
CA ALA A 583 -4.31 -17.28 -5.15
C ALA A 583 -4.47 -16.17 -6.18
N ASP A 584 -5.39 -15.24 -5.92
CA ASP A 584 -5.54 -14.06 -6.75
C ASP A 584 -4.52 -12.98 -6.36
N SER A 585 -4.21 -12.11 -7.33
CA SER A 585 -3.29 -10.99 -7.14
C SER A 585 -3.78 -9.99 -6.09
N LEU A 586 -5.11 -9.83 -5.94
CA LEU A 586 -5.71 -8.96 -4.92
C LEU A 586 -5.39 -9.42 -3.50
N THR A 587 -5.34 -10.73 -3.25
CA THR A 587 -4.94 -11.29 -1.96
C THR A 587 -3.48 -11.01 -1.65
N ILE A 588 -2.59 -11.18 -2.64
CA ILE A 588 -1.17 -10.85 -2.49
C ILE A 588 -0.99 -9.37 -2.19
N TRP A 589 -1.72 -8.51 -2.91
CA TRP A 589 -1.72 -7.08 -2.65
C TRP A 589 -2.19 -6.74 -1.24
N ARG A 590 -3.28 -7.32 -0.75
CA ARG A 590 -3.79 -7.04 0.60
C ARG A 590 -2.78 -7.40 1.69
N LEU A 591 -2.05 -8.51 1.54
CA LEU A 591 -0.97 -8.88 2.45
C LEU A 591 0.18 -7.86 2.41
N LEU A 592 0.63 -7.48 1.22
CA LEU A 592 1.70 -6.50 1.02
C LEU A 592 1.30 -5.12 1.56
N ASN A 593 0.12 -4.64 1.18
CA ASN A 593 -0.37 -3.31 1.52
C ASN A 593 -0.61 -3.15 3.03
N LEU A 594 -1.13 -4.19 3.70
CA LEU A 594 -1.22 -4.19 5.15
C LEU A 594 0.15 -4.09 5.81
N GLU A 595 1.14 -4.87 5.36
CA GLU A 595 2.49 -4.80 5.94
C GLU A 595 3.13 -3.42 5.74
N LEU A 596 3.02 -2.85 4.54
CA LEU A 596 3.55 -1.50 4.28
C LEU A 596 2.86 -0.43 5.13
N TRP A 597 1.55 -0.58 5.37
CA TRP A 597 0.80 0.30 6.28
C TRP A 597 1.25 0.12 7.74
N LEU A 598 1.49 -1.13 8.19
CA LEU A 598 2.01 -1.40 9.53
C LEU A 598 3.38 -0.74 9.73
N GLN A 599 4.27 -0.88 8.74
CA GLN A 599 5.60 -0.24 8.74
C GLN A 599 5.51 1.28 8.79
N GLU A 600 4.62 1.90 8.02
CA GLU A 600 4.50 3.36 7.96
C GLU A 600 3.93 3.96 9.26
N PHE A 601 2.97 3.29 9.92
CA PHE A 601 2.21 3.91 11.01
C PHE A 601 2.50 3.38 12.40
N PHE A 602 3.13 2.20 12.55
CA PHE A 602 3.35 1.55 13.85
C PHE A 602 4.80 1.19 14.12
N ASP A 603 5.65 1.08 13.10
CA ASP A 603 7.07 0.83 13.31
C ASP A 603 7.82 2.18 13.46
N GLU A 604 8.97 2.15 14.14
CA GLU A 604 9.82 3.34 14.20
C GLU A 604 10.39 3.66 12.81
N PRO A 605 10.39 4.93 12.37
CA PRO A 605 10.97 5.30 11.08
C PRO A 605 12.43 4.82 11.02
N ALA A 606 12.79 4.14 9.93
CA ALA A 606 14.18 3.76 9.67
C ALA A 606 15.14 4.98 9.58
N ASP A 607 14.59 6.20 9.52
CA ASP A 607 15.28 7.49 9.39
C ASP A 607 15.79 8.07 10.72
N ALA A 608 16.59 7.31 11.46
CA ALA A 608 17.83 7.92 11.92
C ALA A 608 18.71 8.08 10.68
N ALA A 609 18.75 9.29 10.10
CA ALA A 609 19.40 9.56 8.80
C ALA A 609 20.70 8.78 8.62
N PRO A 610 20.88 8.00 7.53
CA PRO A 610 22.20 7.47 7.23
C PRO A 610 23.08 8.67 6.90
N ALA A 611 24.09 8.90 7.74
CA ALA A 611 25.19 9.82 7.46
C ALA A 611 25.73 9.56 6.04
N PRO A 612 26.28 10.57 5.34
CA PRO A 612 26.92 10.36 4.03
C PRO A 612 27.81 9.11 4.11
N GLU A 613 27.54 8.13 3.25
CA GLU A 613 28.03 6.77 3.39
C GLU A 613 29.56 6.78 3.46
N HIS A 614 30.10 6.68 4.68
CA HIS A 614 31.54 6.65 4.93
C HIS A 614 32.07 5.35 4.32
N VAL A 615 32.71 5.47 3.15
CA VAL A 615 33.38 4.33 2.50
C VAL A 615 34.66 4.05 3.27
N LYS A 616 34.48 3.20 4.29
CA LYS A 616 35.53 2.69 5.16
C LYS A 616 36.77 2.19 4.38
N SER A 617 37.96 2.55 4.84
CA SER A 617 39.25 2.03 4.34
C SER A 617 39.58 0.62 4.85
N ASP A 618 40.57 -0.07 4.26
CA ASP A 618 41.01 -1.39 4.73
C ASP A 618 41.74 -1.35 6.08
N TYR A 619 42.17 -0.17 6.52
CA TYR A 619 42.88 0.05 7.78
C TYR A 619 41.95 0.40 8.95
N GLU A 620 40.66 0.54 8.68
CA GLU A 620 39.64 0.80 9.69
C GLU A 620 38.95 -0.51 10.12
N ALA A 621 38.38 -0.53 11.33
CA ALA A 621 37.49 -1.61 11.74
C ALA A 621 36.10 -1.44 11.11
N ASN A 622 35.37 -2.55 10.93
CA ASN A 622 33.94 -2.45 10.64
C ASN A 622 33.20 -1.82 11.83
N ALA A 623 32.05 -1.18 11.58
CA ALA A 623 31.28 -0.52 12.62
C ALA A 623 30.98 -1.48 13.79
N ARG A 624 31.23 -1.02 15.03
CA ARG A 624 31.08 -1.80 16.28
C ARG A 624 32.07 -2.96 16.45
N LYS A 625 33.09 -3.09 15.60
CA LYS A 625 34.15 -4.11 15.68
C LYS A 625 35.50 -3.46 16.00
N GLN A 626 36.48 -4.27 16.40
CA GLN A 626 37.83 -3.79 16.72
C GLN A 626 38.88 -4.45 15.82
N LEU A 627 39.91 -3.71 15.44
CA LEU A 627 41.06 -4.28 14.72
C LEU A 627 41.80 -5.29 15.60
N ASP A 628 41.99 -4.96 16.87
CA ASP A 628 42.74 -5.80 17.80
C ASP A 628 41.84 -6.73 18.61
N LEU A 629 42.32 -7.94 18.83
CA LEU A 629 41.68 -8.93 19.71
C LEU A 629 42.77 -9.62 20.56
N THR A 630 42.53 -9.71 21.86
CA THR A 630 43.36 -10.52 22.77
C THR A 630 42.73 -11.91 22.91
N LEU A 631 43.49 -12.95 22.57
CA LEU A 631 43.08 -14.34 22.69
C LEU A 631 43.18 -14.82 24.15
N GLY A 632 42.51 -15.92 24.47
CA GLY A 632 42.50 -16.48 25.84
C GLY A 632 43.88 -16.93 26.36
N ASP A 633 44.88 -17.06 25.49
CA ASP A 633 46.27 -17.36 25.83
C ASP A 633 47.16 -16.11 25.99
N GLY A 634 46.58 -14.91 25.89
CA GLY A 634 47.28 -13.62 25.97
C GLY A 634 47.88 -13.12 24.65
N THR A 635 47.79 -13.89 23.57
CA THR A 635 48.24 -13.44 22.24
C THR A 635 47.35 -12.31 21.73
N VAL A 636 47.93 -11.22 21.21
CA VAL A 636 47.18 -10.15 20.55
C VAL A 636 47.26 -10.33 19.03
N VAL A 637 46.12 -10.22 18.35
CA VAL A 637 46.05 -10.22 16.88
C VAL A 637 45.43 -8.92 16.37
N ARG A 638 46.01 -8.35 15.30
CA ARG A 638 45.43 -7.22 14.55
C ARG A 638 44.80 -7.73 13.25
N ARG A 639 43.56 -7.32 12.97
CA ARG A 639 42.71 -7.90 11.93
C ARG A 639 42.18 -6.79 11.03
N TYR A 640 42.58 -6.81 9.76
CA TYR A 640 42.20 -5.84 8.74
C TYR A 640 41.14 -6.44 7.79
N PRO A 641 39.84 -6.21 8.03
CA PRO A 641 38.79 -6.61 7.11
C PRO A 641 38.84 -5.78 5.82
N LEU A 642 39.07 -6.47 4.70
CA LEU A 642 39.29 -5.87 3.38
C LEU A 642 37.97 -5.68 2.65
N ARG A 643 37.67 -4.45 2.22
CA ARG A 643 36.44 -4.17 1.47
C ARG A 643 36.62 -4.61 0.01
N THR A 644 35.62 -5.26 -0.56
CA THR A 644 35.64 -5.70 -1.96
C THR A 644 34.36 -5.28 -2.66
N GLU A 645 34.37 -5.25 -3.98
CA GLU A 645 33.09 -5.31 -4.70
C GLU A 645 32.48 -6.71 -4.53
N LEU A 646 31.22 -6.87 -4.94
CA LEU A 646 30.52 -8.14 -4.82
C LEU A 646 31.11 -9.22 -5.73
N PHE A 647 31.21 -10.44 -5.20
CA PHE A 647 31.61 -11.62 -5.95
C PHE A 647 30.40 -12.24 -6.66
N SER A 648 30.62 -12.66 -7.90
CA SER A 648 29.69 -13.37 -8.77
C SER A 648 30.20 -14.78 -9.07
N ARG A 649 29.40 -15.58 -9.77
CA ARG A 649 29.79 -16.94 -10.17
C ARG A 649 30.88 -16.93 -11.24
N GLU A 650 30.92 -15.89 -12.05
CA GLU A 650 31.80 -15.72 -13.19
C GLU A 650 33.19 -15.20 -12.79
N ASP A 651 33.33 -14.76 -11.53
CA ASP A 651 34.57 -14.20 -11.02
C ASP A 651 35.64 -15.25 -10.72
N ASP A 652 36.89 -14.91 -11.07
CA ASP A 652 38.07 -15.64 -10.61
C ASP A 652 38.38 -15.26 -9.15
N LEU A 653 38.06 -16.18 -8.23
CA LEU A 653 38.32 -16.02 -6.80
C LEU A 653 39.78 -15.67 -6.50
N GLN A 654 40.72 -16.36 -7.15
CA GLN A 654 42.14 -16.19 -6.87
C GLN A 654 42.61 -14.83 -7.35
N ALA A 655 42.33 -14.47 -8.59
CA ALA A 655 42.76 -13.18 -9.16
C ALA A 655 42.20 -12.00 -8.36
N ARG A 656 40.90 -12.03 -8.00
CA ARG A 656 40.28 -10.94 -7.23
C ARG A 656 40.81 -10.86 -5.80
N THR A 657 40.99 -12.00 -5.14
CA THR A 657 41.56 -12.02 -3.77
C THR A 657 42.97 -11.46 -3.76
N LEU A 658 43.81 -11.87 -4.72
CA LEU A 658 45.18 -11.36 -4.86
C LEU A 658 45.20 -9.85 -5.11
N ALA A 659 44.29 -9.32 -5.94
CA ALA A 659 44.20 -7.87 -6.16
C ALA A 659 43.89 -7.09 -4.86
N GLN A 660 43.04 -7.62 -3.98
CA GLN A 660 42.74 -6.96 -2.70
C GLN A 660 43.91 -7.02 -1.72
N VAL A 661 44.63 -8.14 -1.68
CA VAL A 661 45.86 -8.27 -0.88
C VAL A 661 46.94 -7.30 -1.39
N ALA A 662 47.12 -7.17 -2.71
CA ALA A 662 48.04 -6.19 -3.29
C ALA A 662 47.67 -4.77 -2.89
N ARG A 663 46.39 -4.40 -3.06
CA ARG A 663 45.85 -3.06 -2.71
C ARG A 663 46.13 -2.69 -1.25
N PHE A 664 46.03 -3.65 -0.34
CA PHE A 664 46.39 -3.43 1.06
C PHE A 664 47.89 -3.12 1.20
N PHE A 665 48.80 -3.94 0.68
CA PHE A 665 50.23 -3.66 0.86
C PHE A 665 50.70 -2.39 0.13
N ASP A 666 50.09 -2.04 -1.00
CA ASP A 666 50.40 -0.81 -1.73
C ASP A 666 49.98 0.45 -0.97
N GLY A 667 48.88 0.40 -0.21
CA GLY A 667 48.39 1.52 0.60
C GLY A 667 49.08 1.68 1.97
N LEU A 668 49.73 0.61 2.46
CA LEU A 668 50.27 0.54 3.82
C LEU A 668 51.28 1.65 4.15
N PRO A 669 52.17 2.11 3.24
CA PRO A 669 53.09 3.23 3.51
C PRO A 669 52.39 4.55 3.86
N THR A 670 51.15 4.74 3.42
CA THR A 670 50.35 5.95 3.66
C THR A 670 49.29 5.78 4.73
N ALA A 671 49.11 4.58 5.28
CA ALA A 671 48.05 4.26 6.24
C ALA A 671 48.29 4.84 7.63
N GLY A 672 49.55 5.08 8.02
CA GLY A 672 49.94 5.60 9.33
C GLY A 672 50.94 4.67 10.05
N PRO A 673 51.73 5.21 11.01
CA PRO A 673 52.84 4.48 11.62
C PRO A 673 52.40 3.29 12.48
N GLU A 674 51.21 3.35 13.08
CA GLU A 674 50.63 2.25 13.88
C GLU A 674 50.32 1.00 13.05
N HIS A 675 49.97 1.16 11.78
CA HIS A 675 49.69 0.03 10.89
C HIS A 675 50.97 -0.65 10.43
N ALA A 676 52.00 0.14 10.08
CA ALA A 676 53.31 -0.38 9.69
C ALA A 676 53.96 -1.20 10.82
N ALA A 677 53.85 -0.74 12.08
CA ALA A 677 54.34 -1.48 13.24
C ALA A 677 53.58 -2.81 13.43
N ALA A 678 52.26 -2.78 13.27
CA ALA A 678 51.40 -3.95 13.50
C ALA A 678 51.47 -5.01 12.40
N THR A 679 52.06 -4.70 11.24
CA THR A 679 52.27 -5.64 10.12
C THR A 679 53.63 -6.37 10.14
N SER A 680 54.38 -6.26 11.24
CA SER A 680 55.73 -6.85 11.37
C SER A 680 55.75 -8.32 11.80
N GLY A 681 54.66 -8.81 12.40
CA GLY A 681 54.54 -10.19 12.88
C GLY A 681 54.08 -11.20 11.83
N SER A 682 53.91 -12.46 12.26
CA SER A 682 53.37 -13.51 11.39
C SER A 682 51.91 -13.25 11.05
N TRP A 683 51.49 -13.51 9.81
CA TRP A 683 50.15 -13.16 9.36
C TRP A 683 49.48 -14.18 8.46
N HIS A 684 48.15 -14.13 8.43
CA HIS A 684 47.27 -15.06 7.72
C HIS A 684 46.23 -14.30 6.89
N LEU A 685 45.81 -14.89 5.77
CA LEU A 685 44.60 -14.47 5.07
C LEU A 685 43.43 -15.31 5.58
N PHE A 686 42.35 -14.65 5.96
CA PHE A 686 41.07 -15.31 6.22
C PHE A 686 40.07 -14.93 5.13
N ILE A 687 39.39 -15.91 4.58
CA ILE A 687 38.41 -15.71 3.50
C ILE A 687 37.09 -16.40 3.84
N SER A 688 35.96 -15.72 3.62
CA SER A 688 34.63 -16.28 3.90
C SER A 688 34.31 -17.43 2.96
N GLU A 689 33.74 -18.50 3.53
CA GLU A 689 33.17 -19.63 2.79
C GLU A 689 32.12 -19.18 1.76
N LYS A 690 31.37 -18.10 2.03
CA LYS A 690 30.30 -17.61 1.15
C LYS A 690 30.82 -17.23 -0.23
N ILE A 691 31.93 -16.50 -0.33
CA ILE A 691 32.47 -16.08 -1.63
C ILE A 691 33.20 -17.23 -2.35
N VAL A 692 33.77 -18.19 -1.60
CA VAL A 692 34.30 -19.43 -2.18
C VAL A 692 33.16 -20.25 -2.80
N ALA A 693 32.06 -20.46 -2.08
CA ALA A 693 30.92 -21.21 -2.60
C ALA A 693 30.26 -20.52 -3.81
N ILE A 694 30.16 -19.18 -3.82
CA ILE A 694 29.61 -18.41 -4.95
C ILE A 694 30.43 -18.64 -6.23
N THR A 695 31.74 -18.43 -6.16
CA THR A 695 32.66 -18.58 -7.32
C THR A 695 32.75 -20.02 -7.81
N GLN A 696 32.49 -21.01 -6.94
CA GLN A 696 32.35 -22.41 -7.33
C GLN A 696 30.98 -22.77 -7.95
N GLY A 697 30.06 -21.81 -8.09
CA GLY A 697 28.71 -22.05 -8.62
C GLY A 697 27.81 -22.86 -7.68
N ARG A 698 28.08 -22.82 -6.37
CA ARG A 698 27.36 -23.54 -5.31
C ARG A 698 26.39 -22.64 -4.52
N SER A 699 26.07 -21.49 -5.10
CA SER A 699 25.06 -20.54 -4.61
C SER A 699 23.89 -20.53 -5.58
N TYR A 700 22.70 -20.83 -5.08
CA TYR A 700 21.48 -20.95 -5.89
C TYR A 700 20.50 -19.89 -5.45
N PHE A 701 19.98 -19.11 -6.39
CA PHE A 701 18.84 -18.27 -6.07
C PHE A 701 17.67 -19.12 -5.63
N ILE A 702 16.95 -18.67 -4.61
CA ILE A 702 15.83 -19.44 -4.04
C ILE A 702 14.78 -19.83 -5.09
N TRP A 703 14.59 -18.97 -6.11
CA TRP A 703 13.63 -19.21 -7.19
C TRP A 703 14.08 -20.26 -8.22
N ASP A 704 15.38 -20.59 -8.28
CA ASP A 704 15.90 -21.66 -9.16
C ASP A 704 15.78 -23.05 -8.51
N ILE A 705 15.49 -23.10 -7.20
CA ILE A 705 15.40 -24.34 -6.43
C ILE A 705 14.00 -24.96 -6.57
N LYS A 706 13.92 -26.13 -7.22
CA LYS A 706 12.67 -26.88 -7.39
C LYS A 706 12.33 -27.72 -6.16
N VAL A 707 11.59 -27.12 -5.23
CA VAL A 707 11.19 -27.77 -3.95
C VAL A 707 10.15 -28.88 -4.15
N GLY A 708 10.52 -30.10 -3.78
CA GLY A 708 9.68 -31.30 -3.76
C GLY A 708 8.88 -31.46 -2.46
N ARG A 709 7.91 -32.39 -2.47
CA ARG A 709 7.06 -32.68 -1.29
C ARG A 709 7.86 -33.11 -0.03
N PRO A 710 8.90 -33.95 -0.13
CA PRO A 710 9.67 -34.34 1.05
C PRO A 710 10.37 -33.16 1.72
N ALA A 711 10.92 -32.22 0.93
CA ALA A 711 11.57 -31.04 1.46
C ALA A 711 10.60 -30.17 2.28
N ARG A 712 9.38 -29.93 1.77
CA ARG A 712 8.33 -29.18 2.50
C ARG A 712 7.89 -29.84 3.79
N LEU A 713 7.80 -31.16 3.81
CA LEU A 713 7.38 -31.90 5.00
C LEU A 713 8.49 -31.88 6.06
N LEU A 714 9.72 -32.18 5.65
CA LEU A 714 10.84 -32.32 6.56
C LEU A 714 11.30 -30.98 7.15
N SER A 715 11.24 -29.89 6.38
CA SER A 715 11.64 -28.56 6.88
C SER A 715 10.81 -28.09 8.07
N LYS A 716 9.53 -28.47 8.16
CA LYS A 716 8.64 -28.15 9.29
C LYS A 716 9.04 -28.85 10.61
N HIS A 717 9.87 -29.90 10.53
CA HIS A 717 10.25 -30.74 11.67
C HIS A 717 11.70 -30.51 12.15
N VAL A 718 12.45 -29.66 11.45
CA VAL A 718 13.80 -29.27 11.84
C VAL A 718 13.75 -27.91 12.55
N THR A 719 14.37 -27.82 13.71
CA THR A 719 14.46 -26.57 14.48
C THR A 719 15.19 -25.51 13.66
N ARG A 720 14.60 -24.32 13.54
CA ARG A 720 15.29 -23.15 13.03
C ARG A 720 16.48 -22.87 13.94
N THR A 721 17.65 -22.70 13.34
CA THR A 721 18.87 -22.36 14.07
C THR A 721 18.86 -20.87 14.41
N PRO A 722 19.47 -20.45 15.53
CA PRO A 722 19.67 -19.02 15.81
C PRO A 722 20.51 -18.31 14.73
N ALA A 723 21.35 -19.05 13.99
CA ALA A 723 22.33 -18.56 13.02
C ALA A 723 21.80 -18.36 11.57
N GLY A 724 20.49 -18.43 11.36
CA GLY A 724 19.87 -18.34 10.03
C GLY A 724 18.81 -19.42 9.82
N ILE A 725 18.21 -19.47 8.62
CA ILE A 725 17.09 -20.39 8.35
C ILE A 725 17.55 -21.87 8.38
N GLY A 726 18.86 -22.12 8.18
CA GLY A 726 19.45 -23.47 8.19
C GLY A 726 18.65 -24.41 7.30
N LEU A 727 18.34 -25.63 7.77
CA LEU A 727 17.46 -26.57 7.07
C LEU A 727 15.97 -26.41 7.40
N GLY A 728 15.60 -25.34 8.12
CA GLY A 728 14.22 -25.00 8.45
C GLY A 728 13.43 -24.40 7.29
N SER A 729 14.08 -24.12 6.16
CA SER A 729 13.44 -23.68 4.92
C SER A 729 13.25 -24.86 3.96
N PRO A 730 12.12 -24.91 3.23
CA PRO A 730 11.96 -25.89 2.16
C PRO A 730 13.04 -25.80 1.06
N PHE A 731 13.62 -24.62 0.83
CA PHE A 731 14.66 -24.40 -0.19
C PHE A 731 15.99 -25.05 0.21
N THR A 732 16.46 -24.75 1.41
CA THR A 732 17.71 -25.32 1.95
C THR A 732 17.56 -26.81 2.22
N MET A 733 16.38 -27.27 2.68
CA MET A 733 16.07 -28.70 2.79
C MET A 733 16.08 -29.39 1.42
N GLN A 734 15.61 -28.71 0.37
CA GLN A 734 15.68 -29.27 -0.98
C GLN A 734 17.12 -29.40 -1.49
N LEU A 735 17.97 -28.41 -1.21
CA LEU A 735 19.41 -28.51 -1.51
C LEU A 735 20.07 -29.64 -0.72
N ALA A 736 19.73 -29.79 0.57
CA ALA A 736 20.22 -30.90 1.39
C ALA A 736 19.82 -32.27 0.82
N ILE A 737 18.59 -32.41 0.32
CA ILE A 737 18.12 -33.63 -0.34
C ILE A 737 18.87 -33.88 -1.65
N GLN A 738 19.19 -32.83 -2.42
CA GLN A 738 19.96 -32.97 -3.66
C GLN A 738 21.41 -33.37 -3.39
N GLU A 739 22.01 -32.86 -2.32
CA GLU A 739 23.42 -33.12 -1.96
C GLU A 739 23.60 -34.48 -1.26
N ALA A 740 22.79 -34.79 -0.23
CA ALA A 740 22.94 -36.00 0.59
C ALA A 740 22.06 -37.18 0.15
N GLY A 741 21.05 -36.92 -0.70
CA GLY A 741 20.04 -37.89 -1.07
C GLY A 741 18.92 -38.02 -0.02
N LEU A 742 17.68 -38.17 -0.52
CA LEU A 742 16.49 -38.29 0.32
C LEU A 742 16.54 -39.41 1.38
N PRO A 743 17.05 -40.64 1.10
CA PRO A 743 17.10 -41.70 2.11
C PRO A 743 17.91 -41.33 3.35
N ARG A 744 19.03 -40.62 3.16
CA ARG A 744 19.92 -40.18 4.25
C ARG A 744 19.27 -39.08 5.08
N VAL A 745 18.62 -38.12 4.42
CA VAL A 745 17.88 -37.05 5.11
C VAL A 745 16.70 -37.63 5.92
N LEU A 746 15.98 -38.61 5.38
CA LEU A 746 14.90 -39.30 6.09
C LEU A 746 15.41 -40.09 7.30
N TYR A 747 16.51 -40.82 7.14
CA TYR A 747 17.16 -41.52 8.24
C TYR A 747 17.56 -40.57 9.38
N ALA A 748 18.19 -39.44 9.03
CA ALA A 748 18.54 -38.41 9.99
C ALA A 748 17.29 -37.80 10.68
N ALA A 749 16.21 -37.57 9.94
CA ALA A 749 14.94 -37.05 10.47
C ALA A 749 14.32 -38.00 11.51
N VAL A 750 14.27 -39.30 11.20
CA VAL A 750 13.78 -40.34 12.12
C VAL A 750 14.67 -40.42 13.36
N GLY A 751 15.99 -40.48 13.18
CA GLY A 751 16.95 -40.54 14.29
C GLY A 751 16.91 -39.29 15.18
N GLY A 752 16.75 -38.10 14.59
CA GLY A 752 16.55 -36.86 15.33
C GLY A 752 15.25 -36.83 16.14
N GLY A 753 14.16 -37.35 15.58
CA GLY A 753 12.88 -37.52 16.28
C GLY A 753 12.98 -38.45 17.48
N VAL A 754 13.66 -39.60 17.32
CA VAL A 754 13.93 -40.55 18.41
C VAL A 754 14.80 -39.90 19.48
N ALA A 755 15.91 -39.26 19.12
CA ALA A 755 16.80 -38.60 20.08
C ALA A 755 16.08 -37.51 20.89
N ARG A 756 15.16 -36.78 20.27
CA ARG A 756 14.34 -35.75 20.92
C ARG A 756 13.41 -36.35 21.99
N ALA A 757 12.88 -37.56 21.75
CA ALA A 757 12.09 -38.28 22.75
C ALA A 757 12.91 -38.69 23.99
N PHE A 758 14.23 -38.76 23.87
CA PHE A 758 15.18 -39.01 24.96
C PHE A 758 15.90 -37.74 25.44
N GLY A 759 15.39 -36.54 25.12
CA GLY A 759 15.95 -35.27 25.61
C GLY A 759 17.24 -34.81 24.93
N ARG A 760 17.75 -35.52 23.93
CA ARG A 760 18.91 -35.11 23.12
C ARG A 760 18.48 -34.23 21.95
N ARG A 761 19.03 -33.02 21.84
CA ARG A 761 18.81 -32.08 20.72
C ARG A 761 20.02 -32.11 19.78
N GLY A 762 19.81 -31.86 18.48
CA GLY A 762 20.89 -31.73 17.49
C GLY A 762 21.27 -33.00 16.74
N ALA A 763 20.80 -34.19 17.17
CA ALA A 763 21.14 -35.48 16.55
C ALA A 763 20.81 -35.58 15.04
N PHE A 764 19.82 -34.82 14.55
CA PHE A 764 19.54 -34.72 13.12
C PHE A 764 20.78 -34.26 12.32
N TYR A 765 21.47 -33.23 12.81
CA TYR A 765 22.62 -32.65 12.13
C TYR A 765 23.87 -33.54 12.23
N GLU A 766 24.00 -34.32 13.32
CA GLU A 766 25.06 -35.32 13.47
C GLU A 766 24.90 -36.47 12.46
N LEU A 767 23.66 -36.93 12.24
CA LEU A 767 23.36 -38.06 11.36
C LEU A 767 23.37 -37.69 9.87
N VAL A 768 22.98 -36.47 9.52
CA VAL A 768 22.93 -36.04 8.11
C VAL A 768 24.33 -35.74 7.55
N GLY A 769 25.26 -35.23 8.37
CA GLY A 769 26.66 -34.97 8.02
C GLY A 769 27.05 -33.48 8.02
N GLY A 770 28.34 -33.20 8.18
CA GLY A 770 28.90 -31.84 8.36
C GLY A 770 28.65 -30.89 7.19
N ASP A 771 28.80 -31.36 5.95
CA ASP A 771 28.63 -30.53 4.74
C ASP A 771 27.19 -30.04 4.56
N ILE A 772 26.21 -30.84 5.04
CA ILE A 772 24.79 -30.53 5.00
C ILE A 772 24.38 -29.56 6.11
N ARG A 773 25.08 -29.63 7.27
CA ARG A 773 24.91 -28.68 8.36
C ARG A 773 25.37 -27.27 7.97
N ALA A 774 26.33 -27.17 7.06
CA ALA A 774 26.86 -25.91 6.53
C ALA A 774 26.05 -25.34 5.35
N ILE A 775 24.89 -25.92 5.01
CA ILE A 775 23.97 -25.31 4.04
C ILE A 775 23.33 -24.09 4.68
N ASP A 776 23.55 -22.93 4.06
CA ASP A 776 23.03 -21.66 4.51
C ASP A 776 21.85 -21.20 3.63
N GLY A 777 20.89 -20.55 4.27
CA GLY A 777 19.74 -19.95 3.61
C GLY A 777 19.97 -18.48 3.26
N PRO A 778 19.02 -17.83 2.59
CA PRO A 778 19.04 -16.38 2.45
C PRO A 778 19.04 -15.72 3.84
N THR A 779 19.94 -14.76 4.04
CA THR A 779 20.07 -13.97 5.28
C THR A 779 19.82 -12.49 5.00
N GLU A 780 18.84 -11.90 5.70
CA GLU A 780 18.28 -10.56 5.43
C GLU A 780 19.30 -9.42 5.51
N TYR A 781 20.30 -9.55 6.38
CA TYR A 781 21.37 -8.56 6.59
C TYR A 781 22.50 -8.66 5.55
N SER A 782 22.43 -9.60 4.60
CA SER A 782 23.45 -9.75 3.56
C SER A 782 23.15 -8.89 2.32
N VAL A 783 24.17 -8.44 1.60
CA VAL A 783 23.95 -7.70 0.35
C VAL A 783 23.43 -8.63 -0.75
N TYR A 784 22.59 -8.12 -1.65
CA TYR A 784 22.22 -8.83 -2.88
C TYR A 784 23.46 -9.26 -3.67
N PRO A 785 23.52 -10.50 -4.22
CA PRO A 785 22.48 -11.54 -4.25
C PRO A 785 22.49 -12.52 -3.05
N ALA A 786 23.33 -12.30 -2.04
CA ALA A 786 23.48 -13.23 -0.92
C ALA A 786 22.22 -13.33 -0.04
N ASN A 787 21.45 -12.26 0.14
CA ASN A 787 20.18 -12.26 0.87
C ASN A 787 19.03 -13.02 0.17
N VAL A 788 19.23 -13.47 -1.06
CA VAL A 788 18.20 -14.16 -1.86
C VAL A 788 18.69 -15.48 -2.45
N SER A 789 19.80 -15.99 -1.94
CA SER A 789 20.39 -17.26 -2.36
C SER A 789 20.55 -18.23 -1.19
N ALA A 790 20.30 -19.51 -1.45
CA ALA A 790 20.69 -20.60 -0.57
C ALA A 790 21.97 -21.23 -1.11
N LYS A 791 22.88 -21.61 -0.22
CA LYS A 791 24.26 -21.95 -0.57
C LYS A 791 24.65 -23.28 0.03
N LEU A 792 25.37 -24.08 -0.75
CA LEU A 792 26.04 -25.27 -0.25
C LEU A 792 27.41 -24.88 0.31
N ALA A 793 27.95 -25.72 1.20
CA ALA A 793 29.32 -25.58 1.68
C ALA A 793 30.34 -25.58 0.51
N PRO A 794 31.48 -24.86 0.62
CA PRO A 794 32.53 -24.91 -0.39
C PRO A 794 33.04 -26.32 -0.64
N LYS A 795 33.42 -26.59 -1.88
CA LYS A 795 34.10 -27.81 -2.27
C LYS A 795 35.60 -27.67 -2.02
N ASP A 796 36.20 -28.68 -1.40
CA ASP A 796 37.64 -28.81 -1.15
C ASP A 796 38.29 -27.53 -0.57
N PRO A 797 37.79 -27.00 0.58
CA PRO A 797 38.24 -25.70 1.11
C PRO A 797 39.74 -25.67 1.47
N ASP A 798 40.35 -26.80 1.80
CA ASP A 798 41.81 -26.90 2.01
C ASP A 798 42.60 -26.65 0.71
N ALA A 799 42.12 -27.15 -0.43
CA ALA A 799 42.76 -26.93 -1.72
C ALA A 799 42.65 -25.46 -2.16
N VAL A 800 41.50 -24.82 -1.89
CA VAL A 800 41.31 -23.38 -2.11
C VAL A 800 42.30 -22.57 -1.26
N ALA A 801 42.43 -22.91 0.02
CA ALA A 801 43.36 -22.24 0.92
C ALA A 801 44.83 -22.38 0.44
N ALA A 802 45.23 -23.56 -0.03
CA ALA A 802 46.57 -23.82 -0.55
C ALA A 802 46.84 -23.01 -1.85
N ALA A 803 45.88 -22.96 -2.78
CA ALA A 803 46.00 -22.21 -4.02
C ALA A 803 46.14 -20.69 -3.78
N LEU A 804 45.32 -20.13 -2.88
CA LEU A 804 45.42 -18.73 -2.48
C LEU A 804 46.77 -18.45 -1.81
N SER A 805 47.24 -19.35 -0.94
CA SER A 805 48.52 -19.19 -0.25
C SER A 805 49.71 -19.18 -1.22
N ALA A 806 49.71 -20.05 -2.23
CA ALA A 806 50.73 -20.06 -3.27
C ALA A 806 50.74 -18.75 -4.07
N GLY A 807 49.55 -18.24 -4.44
CA GLY A 807 49.41 -16.96 -5.14
C GLY A 807 49.91 -15.78 -4.31
N ILE A 808 49.57 -15.73 -3.03
CA ILE A 808 49.99 -14.66 -2.12
C ILE A 808 51.52 -14.67 -1.97
N ARG A 809 52.14 -15.84 -1.76
CA ARG A 809 53.60 -15.96 -1.66
C ARG A 809 54.29 -15.43 -2.92
N ALA A 810 53.70 -15.60 -4.10
CA ALA A 810 54.23 -15.05 -5.35
C ALA A 810 54.02 -13.52 -5.47
N LEU A 811 52.91 -13.01 -4.93
CA LEU A 811 52.48 -11.62 -5.03
C LEU A 811 53.20 -10.67 -4.07
N VAL A 812 53.22 -10.98 -2.77
CA VAL A 812 53.67 -10.01 -1.75
C VAL A 812 55.20 -9.86 -1.75
N PRO A 813 55.72 -8.63 -1.52
CA PRO A 813 57.15 -8.38 -1.43
C PRO A 813 57.75 -8.87 -0.10
N GLU A 814 59.08 -8.97 -0.05
CA GLU A 814 59.83 -9.11 1.21
C GLU A 814 59.74 -7.78 1.99
N PRO A 815 59.50 -7.75 3.31
CA PRO A 815 59.55 -8.86 4.27
C PRO A 815 58.24 -9.63 4.50
N TYR A 816 57.11 -9.21 3.94
CA TYR A 816 55.80 -9.80 4.28
C TYR A 816 55.65 -11.25 3.80
N ARG A 817 56.37 -11.63 2.74
CA ARG A 817 56.38 -13.01 2.23
C ARG A 817 56.94 -14.00 3.25
N SER A 818 58.00 -13.66 3.97
CA SER A 818 58.65 -14.57 4.93
C SER A 818 57.84 -14.78 6.21
N THR A 819 56.99 -13.82 6.57
CA THR A 819 56.12 -13.89 7.75
C THR A 819 54.71 -14.45 7.46
N TYR A 820 54.37 -14.71 6.18
CA TYR A 820 53.07 -15.25 5.78
C TYR A 820 52.91 -16.73 6.16
N ALA A 821 51.94 -17.00 7.03
CA ALA A 821 51.68 -18.30 7.64
C ALA A 821 50.57 -19.12 6.97
N GLY A 822 49.84 -18.54 6.00
CA GLY A 822 48.89 -19.27 5.14
C GLY A 822 47.46 -18.70 5.15
N THR A 823 46.60 -19.31 4.34
CA THR A 823 45.18 -18.95 4.21
C THR A 823 44.28 -19.87 5.05
N VAL A 824 43.19 -19.32 5.58
CA VAL A 824 42.09 -20.06 6.24
C VAL A 824 40.77 -19.70 5.59
N VAL A 825 39.99 -20.70 5.18
CA VAL A 825 38.60 -20.55 4.75
C VAL A 825 37.70 -20.68 5.98
N MET A 826 36.98 -19.61 6.31
CA MET A 826 36.23 -19.47 7.55
C MET A 826 34.74 -19.28 7.26
N ASP A 827 33.90 -20.04 7.95
CA ASP A 827 32.50 -19.71 8.18
C ASP A 827 32.40 -18.92 9.48
N ALA A 828 32.16 -17.62 9.38
CA ALA A 828 32.02 -16.75 10.54
C ALA A 828 30.87 -15.77 10.38
N ASN A 829 30.05 -15.70 11.42
CA ASN A 829 29.02 -14.70 11.63
C ASN A 829 29.06 -14.24 13.10
N ASP A 830 28.18 -13.30 13.48
CA ASP A 830 28.19 -12.73 14.82
C ASP A 830 27.67 -13.70 15.91
N LEU A 831 27.28 -14.93 15.53
CA LEU A 831 26.70 -15.96 16.40
C LEU A 831 27.54 -17.26 16.47
N GLY A 832 28.47 -17.48 15.55
CA GLY A 832 29.26 -18.71 15.45
C GLY A 832 30.39 -18.62 14.43
N ARG A 833 31.40 -19.49 14.59
CA ARG A 833 32.60 -19.52 13.74
C ARG A 833 33.19 -20.92 13.61
N ASN A 834 33.50 -21.34 12.40
CA ASN A 834 34.06 -22.64 12.06
C ASN A 834 35.12 -22.49 10.96
N ALA A 835 36.32 -23.02 11.19
CA ALA A 835 37.33 -23.10 10.13
C ALA A 835 37.04 -24.30 9.21
N LEU A 836 36.64 -24.03 7.96
CA LEU A 836 36.25 -25.09 7.02
C LEU A 836 37.46 -25.73 6.34
N GLY A 837 38.45 -24.93 5.94
CA GLY A 837 39.73 -25.42 5.38
C GLY A 837 40.89 -24.48 5.67
N GLN A 838 42.12 -24.99 5.62
CA GLN A 838 43.33 -24.22 5.93
C GLN A 838 44.57 -24.75 5.18
N ASP A 839 45.46 -23.84 4.80
CA ASP A 839 46.86 -24.14 4.47
C ASP A 839 47.80 -23.79 5.65
N ALA A 840 47.27 -23.07 6.65
CA ALA A 840 48.04 -22.61 7.80
C ALA A 840 48.31 -23.71 8.84
N ALA A 841 49.51 -23.72 9.42
CA ALA A 841 49.95 -24.72 10.39
C ALA A 841 49.38 -24.46 11.81
N GLY A 842 48.55 -25.36 12.32
CA GLY A 842 48.00 -25.28 13.68
C GLY A 842 46.58 -25.84 13.80
N PRO A 843 46.04 -25.96 15.03
CA PRO A 843 44.66 -26.43 15.22
C PRO A 843 43.63 -25.38 14.79
N LYS A 844 42.55 -25.83 14.15
CA LYS A 844 41.42 -24.99 13.70
C LYS A 844 40.85 -24.07 14.78
N SER A 845 40.77 -24.57 16.02
CA SER A 845 40.29 -23.83 17.19
C SER A 845 41.06 -22.54 17.46
N ARG A 846 42.35 -22.49 17.09
CA ARG A 846 43.16 -21.28 17.20
C ARG A 846 42.70 -20.20 16.22
N TYR A 847 42.42 -20.58 14.98
CA TYR A 847 41.95 -19.64 13.94
C TYR A 847 40.51 -19.18 14.22
N GLU A 848 39.68 -20.07 14.74
CA GLU A 848 38.35 -19.73 15.25
C GLU A 848 38.47 -18.72 16.40
N ALA A 849 39.42 -18.86 17.32
CA ALA A 849 39.63 -17.87 18.38
C ALA A 849 40.01 -16.48 17.87
N MET A 850 40.76 -16.38 16.75
CA MET A 850 41.10 -15.09 16.12
C MET A 850 39.88 -14.34 15.56
N PHE A 851 38.76 -15.04 15.37
CA PHE A 851 37.51 -14.51 14.84
C PHE A 851 36.42 -14.39 15.92
N ALA A 852 36.81 -14.20 17.19
CA ALA A 852 35.87 -14.33 18.30
C ALA A 852 34.65 -13.41 18.24
N ASP A 853 34.87 -12.16 17.82
CA ASP A 853 33.90 -11.09 17.55
C ASP A 853 33.74 -10.83 16.04
N ASN A 854 34.15 -11.79 15.19
CA ASN A 854 34.05 -11.80 13.73
C ASN A 854 34.37 -10.45 13.05
N PRO A 855 35.59 -10.19 12.56
CA PRO A 855 35.92 -8.90 11.95
C PRO A 855 35.23 -8.63 10.60
N LEU A 856 34.60 -9.62 9.94
CA LEU A 856 34.00 -9.49 8.60
C LEU A 856 32.64 -8.81 8.62
N GLY A 857 32.20 -8.29 7.47
CA GLY A 857 30.92 -7.60 7.28
C GLY A 857 30.20 -8.10 6.03
N GLN A 858 28.94 -8.51 6.20
CA GLN A 858 28.12 -9.14 5.16
C GLN A 858 27.10 -8.17 4.52
N GLY A 859 26.94 -6.96 5.08
CA GLY A 859 26.07 -5.88 4.63
C GLY A 859 26.82 -4.83 3.81
N SER A 860 26.50 -3.54 4.00
CA SER A 860 27.12 -2.42 3.29
C SER A 860 28.64 -2.34 3.46
N GLU A 861 29.20 -2.99 4.50
CA GLU A 861 30.64 -3.05 4.71
C GLU A 861 31.38 -3.81 3.60
N GLN A 862 30.75 -4.83 3.00
CA GLN A 862 31.30 -5.65 1.91
C GLN A 862 32.72 -6.16 2.18
N THR A 863 32.96 -6.77 3.34
CA THR A 863 34.29 -7.23 3.77
C THR A 863 34.33 -8.76 3.93
N PRO A 864 34.37 -9.54 2.83
CA PRO A 864 34.31 -11.00 2.88
C PRO A 864 35.65 -11.67 3.26
N MET A 865 36.71 -10.90 3.50
CA MET A 865 38.04 -11.41 3.85
C MET A 865 38.77 -10.46 4.81
N ALA A 866 39.75 -10.97 5.54
CA ALA A 866 40.58 -10.17 6.43
C ALA A 866 42.04 -10.65 6.46
N LEU A 867 42.96 -9.70 6.62
CA LEU A 867 44.37 -9.98 6.93
C LEU A 867 44.57 -9.94 8.43
N VAL A 868 45.13 -10.99 9.01
CA VAL A 868 45.29 -11.11 10.47
C VAL A 868 46.76 -11.27 10.83
N PHE A 869 47.31 -10.29 11.54
CA PHE A 869 48.70 -10.22 11.99
C PHE A 869 48.80 -10.52 13.48
N VAL A 870 49.59 -11.53 13.85
CA VAL A 870 49.95 -11.81 15.23
C VAL A 870 50.93 -10.74 15.70
N GLN A 871 50.56 -10.03 16.76
CA GLN A 871 51.41 -8.97 17.30
C GLN A 871 52.58 -9.60 18.08
N PRO A 872 53.80 -9.03 17.98
CA PRO A 872 54.90 -9.46 18.82
C PRO A 872 54.54 -9.25 20.31
N PRO A 873 55.03 -10.12 21.22
CA PRO A 873 54.82 -9.92 22.66
C PRO A 873 55.40 -8.56 23.07
N VAL A 874 54.59 -7.77 23.78
CA VAL A 874 54.97 -6.45 24.30
C VAL A 874 55.96 -6.58 25.45
#